data_AF-A0A8X6INI8-F1
#
_entry.id   AF-A0A8X6INI8-F1
#
_cell.length_a   1.000
_cell.length_b   1.000
_cell.length_c   1.000
_cell.angle_alpha   90.00
_cell.angle_beta   90.00
_cell.angle_gamma   90.00
#
_symmetry.space_group_name_H-M   'P 1'
#
loop_
_entity.id
_entity.type
_entity.pdbx_description
1 polymer ?
#
loop_
_entity_poly.entity_id
_entity_poly.type
_entity_poly.pdbx_seq_one_letter_code
_entity_poly.pdbx_strand_id
1 'polypeptide(L)'
;MWPNNDRLSFSSVNNFYNLPGHDDVWQLRKPDGAESIEMHQRTAASNDDLSSLDSWAQTVMTSRSSLASSMISIDSYGTGISSVNTTPGDSPLSTPMAKKKKLNIKPSLKLNLDNVTWTTTKQKRRRHKYKKNIQASSAKVRAVMKQSKTPQFRFRMILLTLFGLIVTIVSFTWHMYQQQLLQIAIGDKIRFHEGRRILHLLKDDGQELVAANLGDGIPNDLNPYQCDIHNTLARAKICEEWKYRAKLHVNFSHTANLSCYNVHWTSLAWNTVLRDCIALKSAHWYGMGLQRGLQWPLRITPGESSHPLVTGDGVEEMFGGIIDRYWLSSDGVAVFVEPDVPLYVSINKDYLCLEARRSEDFPYQTVHPIALKYTICTGKDMRSLHQDMMLNYRSLLADTSNRVFLMSPIWVASPRKALSQESIQEFANRIMEHTSKLLGFLLFDSRWQSLEGSLDFNETNFPNPREILKILHNKGFRVLLTIHPFVCLPSRIFEQATADRLLVSDKWKKVPLLTKWQNKVCGLLDFTNNVTSSWFLDRLLKLKEKYGIDGFVFTGGQTTYLPRYYSYHVSSVNPDLFLPHYLSLANKLNSILGTEVGFLSQNFPGFVRLTPRTVSWDSLSGLGSVIPEILTLGILGYPLVNPGSVGGDGSGEIPSKELYLRWMELVVFLPIVQFTIAPGDYDQEVVDAVYHLFSIREEHVLPIYKAALEQFPETAAPLVRPLWWIAPKDAHAQMCGSQFLVGEEIMVAPILEDGRRTRDIYLPAGWWKDHLLDEVRRGVDIHRRMLAIYGDTCVSKHTMSRRTGTFSNRSSFDKGFATAQSGAQSCDREADITDIETAIKGNRRRNIHDVTNEFNVSIGTVPNIATNILKYRKVAKEHHNPYISQLPEDGYTLKITNAVRSAMEGNFDSIHSALLHLNKKGIRAPLPIQNLEGKTWKLEKVPLLNEEINISGPKLCGVHLLTFIPGVPVSTVDYTTDLLYQWGLLLAKFHNAVQDFDHSGFQNKTIFWNLEHIPQLRNFMDGMEEHRKKLVLSVLDKYPSEIEKNMDRLPRGVIHGDFNENNVLVRTKTTEDNKTVVSVDGVLDFEDMHHGTFVWDVGLMLAYTLLECKTMDPLEGAGHALAGYLRLRPLSPLEIFVLKTCMESRICQSLVLCAHSYRTDPTNAYLLSSAKQGWSRLEQICSTSKEDLLQKWKEIQEKYASKNV
;
A
#
# COMPACT_ATOMS: atom_id res chain seq x y z
N MET A 1 -25.44 36.10 -58.88
CA MET A 1 -25.45 34.85 -59.66
C MET A 1 -25.04 33.71 -58.74
N TRP A 2 -26.02 32.98 -58.21
CA TRP A 2 -25.85 31.56 -57.88
C TRP A 2 -26.27 30.75 -59.11
N PRO A 3 -25.80 29.50 -59.25
CA PRO A 3 -26.71 28.39 -58.90
C PRO A 3 -25.97 27.22 -58.21
N ASN A 4 -26.49 26.61 -57.14
CA ASN A 4 -27.71 25.80 -56.98
C ASN A 4 -27.76 24.54 -57.87
N ASN A 5 -27.77 23.35 -57.24
CA ASN A 5 -28.94 22.47 -57.13
C ASN A 5 -28.54 21.07 -56.59
N ASP A 6 -29.10 20.55 -55.48
CA ASP A 6 -30.49 20.06 -55.23
C ASP A 6 -30.68 18.60 -55.74
N ARG A 7 -31.30 17.61 -55.07
CA ARG A 7 -32.48 17.56 -54.18
C ARG A 7 -32.71 16.14 -53.58
N LEU A 8 -33.09 16.02 -52.30
CA LEU A 8 -34.39 15.62 -51.70
C LEU A 8 -34.77 14.13 -51.60
N SER A 9 -35.13 13.69 -50.37
CA SER A 9 -36.51 13.30 -50.00
C SER A 9 -36.72 13.31 -48.48
N PHE A 10 -37.98 13.45 -48.05
CA PHE A 10 -38.51 13.85 -46.73
C PHE A 10 -39.51 12.80 -46.17
N SER A 11 -39.57 12.61 -44.84
CA SER A 11 -40.75 12.33 -43.95
C SER A 11 -40.32 11.55 -42.69
N SER A 12 -40.20 12.12 -41.47
CA SER A 12 -41.23 12.36 -40.40
C SER A 12 -41.77 11.03 -39.77
N VAL A 13 -41.92 10.78 -38.46
CA VAL A 13 -42.34 11.57 -37.27
C VAL A 13 -41.93 10.90 -35.92
N ASN A 14 -41.53 11.73 -34.94
CA ASN A 14 -41.54 11.69 -33.45
C ASN A 14 -40.95 10.55 -32.57
N ASN A 15 -40.04 10.94 -31.67
CA ASN A 15 -40.33 10.97 -30.21
C ASN A 15 -39.38 11.90 -29.40
N PHE A 16 -40.03 12.87 -28.73
CA PHE A 16 -39.76 13.57 -27.46
C PHE A 16 -38.41 14.27 -27.12
N TYR A 17 -38.47 15.60 -27.31
CA TYR A 17 -38.09 16.76 -26.47
C TYR A 17 -36.68 16.98 -25.88
N ASN A 18 -36.07 18.02 -26.46
CA ASN A 18 -34.92 18.81 -26.03
C ASN A 18 -35.22 19.74 -24.83
N LEU A 19 -34.11 20.06 -24.14
CA LEU A 19 -33.77 21.33 -23.48
C LEU A 19 -34.51 22.57 -24.04
N PRO A 20 -34.79 23.55 -23.17
CA PRO A 20 -34.32 24.91 -23.46
C PRO A 20 -33.80 25.66 -22.20
N GLY A 21 -32.94 26.65 -22.43
CA GLY A 21 -32.57 27.65 -21.42
C GLY A 21 -33.56 28.82 -21.36
N HIS A 22 -33.48 29.60 -20.28
CA HIS A 22 -33.39 31.08 -20.25
C HIS A 22 -33.63 31.60 -18.83
N ASP A 23 -32.86 32.64 -18.49
CA ASP A 23 -33.17 33.86 -17.72
C ASP A 23 -34.23 33.88 -16.62
N ASP A 24 -33.77 34.41 -15.48
CA ASP A 24 -34.39 35.30 -14.49
C ASP A 24 -35.85 35.13 -14.06
N VAL A 25 -36.02 35.01 -12.74
CA VAL A 25 -36.81 35.88 -11.84
C VAL A 25 -36.88 35.16 -10.49
N TRP A 26 -36.62 35.85 -9.37
CA TRP A 26 -37.62 36.00 -8.30
C TRP A 26 -37.22 37.06 -7.29
N GLN A 27 -38.19 37.95 -7.08
CA GLN A 27 -38.19 39.13 -6.26
C GLN A 27 -38.13 38.82 -4.76
N LEU A 28 -37.50 39.77 -4.08
CA LEU A 28 -37.52 40.03 -2.65
C LEU A 28 -38.94 40.36 -2.11
N ARG A 29 -39.26 39.84 -0.92
CA ARG A 29 -40.28 40.39 -0.02
C ARG A 29 -39.60 41.21 1.09
N LYS A 30 -40.08 42.42 1.33
CA LYS A 30 -39.83 43.23 2.56
C LYS A 30 -40.82 42.84 3.67
N PRO A 31 -40.49 43.15 4.93
CA PRO A 31 -41.09 44.31 5.63
C PRO A 31 -39.99 45.08 6.43
N ASP A 32 -40.14 46.25 7.06
CA ASP A 32 -40.99 47.46 7.00
C ASP A 32 -40.30 48.49 7.93
N GLY A 33 -40.48 49.79 7.67
CA GLY A 33 -40.20 50.92 8.61
C GLY A 33 -38.79 51.54 8.54
N ALA A 34 -38.58 52.62 7.77
CA ALA A 34 -38.72 54.06 8.16
C ALA A 34 -37.44 54.58 8.86
N GLU A 35 -36.79 55.70 8.55
CA GLU A 35 -37.06 56.94 7.77
C GLU A 35 -35.68 57.61 7.50
N SER A 36 -35.37 57.98 6.23
CA SER A 36 -35.13 59.36 5.72
C SER A 36 -34.12 60.22 6.52
N ILE A 37 -33.10 60.85 5.91
CA ILE A 37 -33.18 62.13 5.16
C ILE A 37 -31.85 62.39 4.40
N GLU A 38 -31.97 62.74 3.10
CA GLU A 38 -31.25 63.73 2.22
C GLU A 38 -29.71 63.91 2.26
N MET A 39 -28.97 64.35 1.23
CA MET A 39 -29.22 64.88 -0.13
C MET A 39 -27.88 64.93 -0.93
N HIS A 40 -28.00 64.71 -2.24
CA HIS A 40 -27.37 65.38 -3.41
C HIS A 40 -25.86 65.70 -3.55
N GLN A 41 -25.31 65.35 -4.74
CA GLN A 41 -24.90 66.25 -5.86
C GLN A 41 -24.46 65.40 -7.09
N ARG A 42 -25.07 65.54 -8.30
CA ARG A 42 -24.69 66.37 -9.49
C ARG A 42 -23.29 66.03 -10.09
N THR A 43 -22.97 65.93 -11.39
CA THR A 43 -23.55 66.13 -12.76
C THR A 43 -22.41 65.72 -13.76
N ALA A 44 -22.62 64.92 -14.83
CA ALA A 44 -22.89 65.26 -16.26
C ALA A 44 -21.68 65.44 -17.23
N ALA A 45 -21.79 64.76 -18.40
CA ALA A 45 -21.29 65.05 -19.78
C ALA A 45 -19.75 65.13 -20.06
N SER A 46 -19.17 64.87 -21.25
CA SER A 46 -19.46 64.22 -22.56
C SER A 46 -18.18 64.35 -23.42
N ASN A 47 -17.92 63.43 -24.37
CA ASN A 47 -17.20 63.62 -25.67
C ASN A 47 -15.69 64.01 -25.64
N ASP A 48 -14.75 63.56 -26.50
CA ASP A 48 -14.74 63.32 -27.96
C ASP A 48 -13.54 62.43 -28.43
N ASP A 49 -13.74 61.83 -29.61
CA ASP A 49 -12.81 61.54 -30.73
C ASP A 49 -11.74 60.42 -30.71
N LEU A 50 -12.19 59.28 -31.23
CA LEU A 50 -11.44 58.39 -32.13
C LEU A 50 -11.74 58.76 -33.60
N SER A 51 -10.71 59.11 -34.36
CA SER A 51 -10.66 59.07 -35.84
C SER A 51 -9.24 58.61 -36.24
N SER A 52 -9.08 57.38 -36.75
CA SER A 52 -9.20 56.93 -38.15
C SER A 52 -8.00 57.27 -39.03
N LEU A 53 -7.43 56.22 -39.65
CA LEU A 53 -6.77 56.20 -40.99
C LEU A 53 -5.40 56.92 -41.04
N ASP A 54 -4.37 56.51 -41.79
CA ASP A 54 -4.30 55.65 -42.97
C ASP A 54 -2.84 55.33 -43.36
N SER A 55 -2.69 54.25 -44.14
CA SER A 55 -1.66 53.95 -45.17
C SER A 55 -0.16 53.90 -44.77
N TRP A 56 0.55 52.77 -44.94
CA TRP A 56 1.05 52.13 -46.18
C TRP A 56 2.23 52.83 -46.89
N ALA A 57 3.29 52.01 -47.02
CA ALA A 57 4.32 52.00 -48.06
C ALA A 57 5.51 52.98 -47.83
N GLN A 58 6.78 52.65 -48.07
CA GLN A 58 7.40 52.00 -49.24
C GLN A 58 8.92 51.74 -48.91
N THR A 59 9.53 50.58 -49.23
CA THR A 59 10.40 50.36 -50.44
C THR A 59 11.89 50.62 -50.10
N VAL A 60 12.93 49.83 -50.44
CA VAL A 60 13.13 48.68 -51.34
C VAL A 60 14.56 48.11 -51.16
N MET A 61 14.75 46.83 -51.55
CA MET A 61 15.94 46.11 -52.07
C MET A 61 17.37 46.55 -51.63
N THR A 62 18.30 45.65 -51.30
CA THR A 62 19.07 44.89 -52.31
C THR A 62 20.10 43.94 -51.66
N SER A 63 20.19 42.72 -52.23
CA SER A 63 21.37 41.90 -52.56
C SER A 63 22.66 41.79 -51.71
N ARG A 64 23.19 40.54 -51.71
CA ARG A 64 24.62 40.12 -51.83
C ARG A 64 25.52 40.32 -50.58
N SER A 65 25.97 39.24 -49.91
CA SER A 65 27.07 38.30 -50.23
C SER A 65 28.43 38.67 -49.62
N SER A 66 28.96 37.71 -48.85
CA SER A 66 30.36 37.25 -48.82
C SER A 66 31.48 38.07 -48.14
N LEU A 67 32.30 37.33 -47.37
CA LEU A 67 33.77 37.46 -47.21
C LEU A 67 34.26 38.68 -46.38
N ALA A 68 35.34 38.65 -45.59
CA ALA A 68 36.43 37.69 -45.38
C ALA A 68 37.16 37.98 -44.04
N SER A 69 37.97 37.01 -43.65
CA SER A 69 39.09 37.07 -42.70
C SER A 69 40.11 38.19 -42.94
N SER A 70 40.70 38.69 -41.86
CA SER A 70 42.15 38.92 -41.64
C SER A 70 42.33 39.52 -40.24
N MET A 71 42.93 38.86 -39.25
CA MET A 71 44.37 38.66 -39.02
C MET A 71 45.17 39.95 -38.72
N ILE A 72 45.94 39.90 -37.62
CA ILE A 72 47.15 40.66 -37.23
C ILE A 72 47.01 41.57 -35.98
N SER A 73 47.42 40.98 -34.86
CA SER A 73 48.35 41.42 -33.78
C SER A 73 48.54 42.90 -33.40
N ILE A 74 48.66 43.18 -32.09
CA ILE A 74 49.94 43.50 -31.39
C ILE A 74 49.69 43.90 -29.91
N ASP A 75 50.58 43.37 -29.05
CA ASP A 75 51.12 43.82 -27.75
C ASP A 75 50.32 43.97 -26.44
N SER A 76 50.52 42.96 -25.59
CA SER A 76 51.12 42.97 -24.23
C SER A 76 51.19 44.24 -23.38
N TYR A 77 50.87 44.08 -22.09
CA TYR A 77 51.67 44.58 -20.95
C TYR A 77 51.54 43.63 -19.73
N GLY A 78 52.69 43.23 -19.16
CA GLY A 78 52.82 42.53 -17.86
C GLY A 78 52.68 43.50 -16.66
N THR A 79 52.68 43.05 -15.40
CA THR A 79 53.88 42.62 -14.66
C THR A 79 53.58 42.33 -13.17
N GLY A 80 54.44 41.54 -12.52
CA GLY A 80 54.75 41.55 -11.07
C GLY A 80 54.32 40.28 -10.30
N ILE A 81 55.11 39.23 -10.02
CA ILE A 81 56.49 39.00 -9.52
C ILE A 81 56.66 39.09 -7.98
N SER A 82 56.96 37.93 -7.36
CA SER A 82 58.07 37.67 -6.42
C SER A 82 58.46 36.17 -6.55
N SER A 83 59.55 35.77 -7.24
CA SER A 83 60.99 35.73 -6.91
C SER A 83 61.30 35.04 -5.56
N VAL A 84 62.17 34.03 -5.44
CA VAL A 84 63.60 33.88 -5.87
C VAL A 84 63.92 32.36 -5.99
N ASN A 85 64.25 31.80 -7.16
CA ASN A 85 65.58 31.57 -7.80
C ASN A 85 66.63 30.84 -6.93
N THR A 86 67.25 29.72 -7.37
CA THR A 86 68.39 29.75 -8.31
C THR A 86 68.53 28.52 -9.23
N THR A 87 68.91 28.84 -10.47
CA THR A 87 69.18 28.14 -11.75
C THR A 87 70.61 27.55 -11.85
N PRO A 88 71.16 27.15 -13.03
CA PRO A 88 70.61 26.75 -14.35
C PRO A 88 71.25 25.45 -14.93
N GLY A 89 70.77 24.97 -16.09
CA GLY A 89 71.62 24.21 -17.02
C GLY A 89 70.93 23.32 -18.06
N ASP A 90 70.34 23.96 -19.08
CA ASP A 90 70.20 23.54 -20.49
C ASP A 90 69.38 22.29 -20.92
N SER A 91 68.28 22.62 -21.61
CA SER A 91 67.50 21.85 -22.60
C SER A 91 68.34 21.58 -23.89
N PRO A 92 67.97 20.66 -24.83
CA PRO A 92 66.74 20.83 -25.63
C PRO A 92 66.03 19.55 -26.15
N LEU A 93 64.73 19.75 -26.41
CA LEU A 93 63.88 19.27 -27.52
C LEU A 93 64.00 17.85 -28.13
N SER A 94 62.78 17.41 -28.48
CA SER A 94 62.38 16.46 -29.53
C SER A 94 62.13 15.01 -29.09
N THR A 95 60.84 14.69 -29.10
CA THR A 95 60.25 13.36 -29.22
C THR A 95 60.80 12.62 -30.45
N PRO A 96 61.16 11.34 -30.28
CA PRO A 96 60.68 10.36 -31.24
C PRO A 96 60.23 9.04 -30.61
N MET A 97 59.33 8.37 -31.33
CA MET A 97 58.90 6.98 -31.21
C MET A 97 59.94 6.03 -30.56
N ALA A 98 59.54 5.35 -29.48
CA ALA A 98 60.31 4.24 -28.92
C ALA A 98 59.62 2.89 -29.19
N LYS A 99 60.19 2.19 -30.18
CA LYS A 99 60.14 0.74 -30.34
C LYS A 99 60.78 0.04 -29.14
N LYS A 100 60.20 -1.11 -28.78
CA LYS A 100 60.63 -2.07 -27.74
C LYS A 100 62.15 -2.30 -27.70
N LYS A 101 62.78 -2.07 -26.55
CA LYS A 101 64.14 -2.53 -26.22
C LYS A 101 64.13 -3.37 -24.94
N LYS A 102 64.96 -4.41 -24.99
CA LYS A 102 65.21 -5.48 -24.00
C LYS A 102 65.58 -4.94 -22.60
N LEU A 103 65.06 -5.60 -21.55
CA LEU A 103 65.60 -5.51 -20.20
C LEU A 103 67.06 -6.01 -20.17
N ASN A 104 67.97 -5.16 -19.70
CA ASN A 104 69.29 -5.52 -19.22
C ASN A 104 69.22 -5.68 -17.69
N ILE A 105 69.65 -6.84 -17.18
CA ILE A 105 69.80 -7.13 -15.75
C ILE A 105 71.07 -6.44 -15.25
N LYS A 106 70.97 -5.63 -14.17
CA LYS A 106 72.11 -5.02 -13.46
C LYS A 106 72.93 -6.10 -12.72
N PRO A 107 74.27 -5.96 -12.59
CA PRO A 107 75.07 -6.86 -11.76
C PRO A 107 74.91 -6.53 -10.27
N SER A 108 74.64 -7.54 -9.45
CA SER A 108 74.64 -7.45 -7.99
C SER A 108 76.06 -7.50 -7.44
N LEU A 109 76.44 -6.48 -6.68
CA LEU A 109 77.64 -6.43 -5.84
C LEU A 109 77.40 -7.26 -4.57
N LYS A 110 78.30 -8.20 -4.21
CA LYS A 110 78.33 -8.87 -2.88
C LYS A 110 79.47 -8.35 -1.98
N LEU A 111 79.13 -7.85 -0.78
CA LEU A 111 80.07 -7.34 0.23
C LEU A 111 80.76 -8.53 0.91
N ASN A 112 82.08 -8.48 1.07
CA ASN A 112 82.83 -9.49 1.82
C ASN A 112 83.07 -8.97 3.25
N LEU A 113 82.50 -9.65 4.25
CA LEU A 113 82.35 -9.14 5.62
C LEU A 113 83.62 -9.20 6.48
N ASP A 114 84.71 -9.79 5.98
CA ASP A 114 85.92 -9.95 6.78
C ASP A 114 87.04 -8.94 6.43
N ASN A 115 86.87 -8.02 5.48
CA ASN A 115 87.93 -7.04 5.13
C ASN A 115 87.47 -5.75 4.38
N VAL A 116 86.20 -5.32 4.55
CA VAL A 116 85.60 -4.05 4.05
C VAL A 116 86.22 -3.49 2.76
N THR A 117 86.22 -4.25 1.67
CA THR A 117 86.54 -3.75 0.33
C THR A 117 85.80 -4.53 -0.76
N TRP A 118 85.48 -3.84 -1.86
CA TRP A 118 84.75 -4.37 -3.01
C TRP A 118 85.72 -4.64 -4.17
N THR A 119 85.75 -5.86 -4.73
CA THR A 119 86.56 -6.18 -5.91
C THR A 119 85.76 -6.82 -7.05
N THR A 120 86.09 -6.42 -8.29
CA THR A 120 85.51 -6.93 -9.55
C THR A 120 86.55 -7.79 -10.28
N THR A 121 86.28 -9.09 -10.43
CA THR A 121 87.20 -10.00 -11.14
C THR A 121 86.66 -10.40 -12.51
N LYS A 122 87.35 -9.99 -13.58
CA LYS A 122 87.21 -10.58 -14.93
C LYS A 122 87.99 -11.89 -14.98
N GLN A 123 87.32 -13.04 -15.14
CA GLN A 123 88.00 -14.32 -15.33
C GLN A 123 87.92 -14.83 -16.78
N LYS A 124 89.10 -14.88 -17.42
CA LYS A 124 89.40 -15.67 -18.63
C LYS A 124 89.59 -17.15 -18.25
N ARG A 125 88.98 -18.03 -19.08
CA ARG A 125 89.27 -19.46 -19.34
C ARG A 125 89.06 -20.50 -18.22
N ARG A 126 87.97 -21.26 -18.39
CA ARG A 126 88.00 -22.75 -18.35
C ARG A 126 87.37 -23.34 -19.63
N ARG A 127 88.06 -23.17 -20.76
CA ARG A 127 87.84 -23.92 -22.01
C ARG A 127 88.55 -25.29 -21.87
N HIS A 128 87.91 -26.29 -21.25
CA HIS A 128 88.22 -27.71 -21.52
C HIS A 128 87.15 -28.72 -21.08
N LYS A 129 86.02 -28.30 -20.49
CA LYS A 129 84.87 -29.21 -20.19
C LYS A 129 83.64 -28.98 -21.09
N TYR A 130 83.69 -27.98 -21.98
CA TYR A 130 82.57 -27.62 -22.87
C TYR A 130 82.67 -28.22 -24.28
N LYS A 131 83.84 -28.73 -24.70
CA LYS A 131 84.01 -29.35 -26.03
C LYS A 131 83.46 -30.78 -26.12
N LYS A 132 83.36 -31.53 -25.01
CA LYS A 132 82.71 -32.86 -25.00
C LYS A 132 81.17 -32.78 -25.00
N ASN A 133 80.56 -31.75 -24.41
CA ASN A 133 79.09 -31.63 -24.35
C ASN A 133 78.45 -31.00 -25.60
N ILE A 134 79.18 -30.19 -26.38
CA ILE A 134 78.66 -29.68 -27.68
C ILE A 134 78.68 -30.77 -28.77
N GLN A 135 79.65 -31.70 -28.73
CA GLN A 135 79.63 -32.85 -29.65
C GLN A 135 78.49 -33.82 -29.33
N ALA A 136 78.13 -34.01 -28.05
CA ALA A 136 76.98 -34.83 -27.66
C ALA A 136 75.61 -34.16 -27.99
N SER A 137 75.47 -32.84 -27.87
CA SER A 137 74.22 -32.14 -28.21
C SER A 137 74.02 -31.97 -29.73
N SER A 138 75.08 -31.74 -30.50
CA SER A 138 75.00 -31.66 -31.97
C SER A 138 74.76 -33.02 -32.64
N ALA A 139 75.08 -34.13 -31.97
CA ALA A 139 74.68 -35.47 -32.39
C ALA A 139 73.19 -35.75 -32.11
N LYS A 140 72.66 -35.32 -30.94
CA LYS A 140 71.21 -35.41 -30.64
C LYS A 140 70.36 -34.52 -31.55
N VAL A 141 70.80 -33.30 -31.86
CA VAL A 141 70.10 -32.42 -32.81
C VAL A 141 70.18 -32.98 -34.24
N ARG A 142 71.31 -33.58 -34.65
CA ARG A 142 71.40 -34.29 -35.94
C ARG A 142 70.56 -35.57 -35.99
N ALA A 143 70.38 -36.28 -34.87
CA ALA A 143 69.49 -37.44 -34.79
C ALA A 143 68.01 -37.04 -34.88
N VAL A 144 67.60 -35.95 -34.23
CA VAL A 144 66.25 -35.37 -34.32
C VAL A 144 65.99 -34.79 -35.72
N MET A 145 66.97 -34.16 -36.37
CA MET A 145 66.85 -33.70 -37.77
C MET A 145 66.89 -34.85 -38.79
N LYS A 146 67.49 -36.00 -38.48
CA LYS A 146 67.36 -37.22 -39.31
C LYS A 146 65.99 -37.89 -39.11
N GLN A 147 65.42 -37.87 -37.90
CA GLN A 147 64.04 -38.33 -37.64
C GLN A 147 62.97 -37.37 -38.19
N SER A 148 63.24 -36.07 -38.37
CA SER A 148 62.27 -35.12 -38.95
C SER A 148 61.92 -35.36 -40.43
N LYS A 149 62.64 -36.28 -41.08
CA LYS A 149 62.33 -36.79 -42.43
C LYS A 149 61.41 -38.01 -42.44
N THR A 150 61.13 -38.63 -41.29
CA THR A 150 60.13 -39.71 -41.21
C THR A 150 58.71 -39.13 -41.08
N PRO A 151 57.72 -39.65 -41.83
CA PRO A 151 56.35 -39.13 -41.80
C PRO A 151 55.73 -39.17 -40.39
N GLN A 152 56.12 -40.15 -39.57
CA GLN A 152 55.65 -40.29 -38.19
C GLN A 152 56.09 -39.15 -37.25
N PHE A 153 57.29 -38.59 -37.43
CA PHE A 153 57.76 -37.47 -36.61
C PHE A 153 57.06 -36.16 -36.98
N ARG A 154 56.84 -35.94 -38.30
CA ARG A 154 56.07 -34.79 -38.79
C ARG A 154 54.63 -34.83 -38.28
N PHE A 155 54.01 -36.02 -38.31
CA PHE A 155 52.67 -36.21 -37.76
C PHE A 155 52.60 -35.90 -36.26
N ARG A 156 53.57 -36.37 -35.45
CA ARG A 156 53.62 -36.07 -34.01
C ARG A 156 53.84 -34.58 -33.70
N MET A 157 54.66 -33.89 -34.48
CA MET A 157 54.86 -32.45 -34.30
C MET A 157 53.63 -31.64 -34.69
N ILE A 158 52.94 -32.04 -35.78
CA ILE A 158 51.65 -31.45 -36.17
C ILE A 158 50.63 -31.65 -35.05
N LEU A 159 50.53 -32.88 -34.49
CA LEU A 159 49.65 -33.18 -33.36
C LEU A 159 49.95 -32.34 -32.11
N LEU A 160 51.22 -32.15 -31.76
CA LEU A 160 51.60 -31.31 -30.62
C LEU A 160 51.29 -29.82 -30.85
N THR A 161 51.49 -29.32 -32.06
CA THR A 161 51.08 -27.95 -32.40
C THR A 161 49.57 -27.77 -32.40
N LEU A 162 48.82 -28.78 -32.85
CA LEU A 162 47.37 -28.77 -32.88
C LEU A 162 46.78 -28.88 -31.47
N PHE A 163 47.39 -29.69 -30.60
CA PHE A 163 47.05 -29.74 -29.17
C PHE A 163 47.35 -28.42 -28.45
N GLY A 164 48.52 -27.81 -28.71
CA GLY A 164 48.86 -26.49 -28.18
C GLY A 164 47.88 -25.40 -28.61
N LEU A 165 47.45 -25.43 -29.88
CA LEU A 165 46.42 -24.53 -30.42
C LEU A 165 45.06 -24.75 -29.74
N ILE A 166 44.65 -26.01 -29.56
CA ILE A 166 43.41 -26.34 -28.84
C ILE A 166 43.46 -25.82 -27.40
N VAL A 167 44.57 -26.04 -26.67
CA VAL A 167 44.68 -25.56 -25.28
C VAL A 167 44.65 -24.04 -25.21
N THR A 168 45.28 -23.33 -26.15
CA THR A 168 45.21 -21.86 -26.19
C THR A 168 43.83 -21.36 -26.55
N ILE A 169 43.16 -21.98 -27.51
CA ILE A 169 41.76 -21.66 -27.85
C ILE A 169 40.87 -21.93 -26.65
N VAL A 170 40.96 -23.09 -26.01
CA VAL A 170 40.15 -23.46 -24.83
C VAL A 170 40.41 -22.52 -23.66
N SER A 171 41.66 -22.15 -23.41
CA SER A 171 42.03 -21.21 -22.34
C SER A 171 41.58 -19.78 -22.65
N PHE A 172 41.63 -19.37 -23.92
CA PHE A 172 41.11 -18.08 -24.37
C PHE A 172 39.58 -18.07 -24.30
N THR A 173 38.89 -19.12 -24.75
CA THR A 173 37.43 -19.25 -24.62
C THR A 173 37.02 -19.35 -23.16
N TRP A 174 37.78 -20.02 -22.30
CA TRP A 174 37.53 -20.05 -20.86
C TRP A 174 37.75 -18.67 -20.23
N HIS A 175 38.81 -17.96 -20.60
CA HIS A 175 39.06 -16.60 -20.12
C HIS A 175 37.97 -15.62 -20.59
N MET A 176 37.56 -15.70 -21.86
CA MET A 176 36.45 -14.94 -22.43
C MET A 176 35.13 -15.32 -21.76
N TYR A 177 34.88 -16.61 -21.52
CA TYR A 177 33.71 -17.11 -20.78
C TYR A 177 33.69 -16.63 -19.33
N GLN A 178 34.84 -16.59 -18.65
CA GLN A 178 34.97 -16.05 -17.30
C GLN A 178 34.79 -14.53 -17.28
N GLN A 179 35.32 -13.79 -18.26
CA GLN A 179 35.03 -12.37 -18.42
C GLN A 179 33.55 -12.11 -18.71
N GLN A 180 32.93 -12.95 -19.53
CA GLN A 180 31.50 -12.90 -19.81
C GLN A 180 30.67 -13.23 -18.57
N LEU A 181 31.03 -14.25 -17.79
CA LEU A 181 30.39 -14.58 -16.51
C LEU A 181 30.53 -13.46 -15.46
N LEU A 182 31.67 -12.76 -15.42
CA LEU A 182 31.88 -11.59 -14.56
C LEU A 182 31.08 -10.36 -15.00
N GLN A 183 30.88 -10.18 -16.31
CA GLN A 183 29.97 -9.15 -16.85
C GLN A 183 28.49 -9.51 -16.61
N ILE A 184 28.13 -10.78 -16.71
CA ILE A 184 26.81 -11.35 -16.40
C ILE A 184 26.49 -11.16 -14.91
N ALA A 185 27.40 -11.55 -13.99
CA ALA A 185 27.17 -11.43 -12.55
C ALA A 185 26.98 -9.99 -12.01
N ILE A 186 27.43 -8.96 -12.73
CA ILE A 186 27.28 -7.54 -12.37
C ILE A 186 26.21 -6.83 -13.22
N GLY A 187 25.92 -7.34 -14.42
CA GLY A 187 24.95 -6.81 -15.39
C GLY A 187 23.58 -7.51 -15.42
N ASP A 188 23.38 -8.61 -14.71
CA ASP A 188 22.17 -9.46 -14.82
C ASP A 188 20.88 -8.83 -14.27
N LYS A 189 20.96 -7.72 -13.52
CA LYS A 189 19.76 -7.04 -13.00
C LYS A 189 19.21 -5.96 -13.91
N ILE A 190 19.91 -5.60 -14.99
CA ILE A 190 19.43 -4.60 -15.95
C ILE A 190 19.56 -5.11 -17.38
N ARG A 191 18.47 -5.03 -18.14
CA ARG A 191 18.52 -5.12 -19.61
C ARG A 191 18.12 -3.78 -20.21
N PHE A 192 19.06 -3.10 -20.85
CA PHE A 192 18.77 -1.89 -21.61
C PHE A 192 18.72 -2.23 -23.11
N HIS A 193 17.57 -1.99 -23.73
CA HIS A 193 17.40 -2.15 -25.17
C HIS A 193 17.64 -0.80 -25.86
N GLU A 194 18.88 -0.53 -26.29
CA GLU A 194 19.30 0.75 -26.88
C GLU A 194 18.36 1.26 -27.99
N GLY A 195 17.99 0.40 -28.95
CA GLY A 195 17.14 0.78 -30.08
C GLY A 195 15.66 1.03 -29.74
N ARG A 196 15.17 0.50 -28.62
CA ARG A 196 13.78 0.73 -28.14
C ARG A 196 13.71 1.68 -26.94
N ARG A 197 14.88 2.01 -26.35
CA ARG A 197 15.05 2.78 -25.13
C ARG A 197 14.25 2.24 -23.95
N ILE A 198 14.22 0.92 -23.81
CA ILE A 198 13.51 0.26 -22.70
C ILE A 198 14.53 -0.26 -21.70
N LEU A 199 14.37 0.12 -20.44
CA LEU A 199 15.13 -0.35 -19.31
C LEU A 199 14.31 -1.36 -18.52
N HIS A 200 14.77 -2.61 -18.45
CA HIS A 200 14.17 -3.64 -17.62
C HIS A 200 15.02 -3.85 -16.38
N LEU A 201 14.43 -3.66 -15.20
CA LEU A 201 15.03 -4.05 -13.93
C LEU A 201 14.57 -5.48 -13.58
N LEU A 202 15.53 -6.35 -13.32
CA LEU A 202 15.31 -7.77 -13.03
C LEU A 202 15.64 -8.07 -11.56
N LYS A 203 14.91 -9.03 -11.00
CA LYS A 203 15.14 -9.60 -9.69
C LYS A 203 16.27 -10.64 -9.74
N ASP A 204 16.76 -11.06 -8.58
CA ASP A 204 17.82 -12.08 -8.45
C ASP A 204 17.49 -13.42 -9.14
N ASP A 205 16.21 -13.74 -9.33
CA ASP A 205 15.73 -14.94 -10.03
C ASP A 205 15.54 -14.73 -11.55
N GLY A 206 15.86 -13.54 -12.07
CA GLY A 206 15.72 -13.17 -13.48
C GLY A 206 14.33 -12.67 -13.88
N GLN A 207 13.35 -12.62 -12.96
CA GLN A 207 12.03 -12.07 -13.21
C GLN A 207 12.08 -10.55 -13.35
N GLU A 208 11.31 -9.98 -14.28
CA GLU A 208 11.22 -8.53 -14.45
C GLU A 208 10.42 -7.88 -13.31
N LEU A 209 11.09 -7.01 -12.53
CA LEU A 209 10.46 -6.16 -11.52
C LEU A 209 9.71 -5.02 -12.20
N VAL A 210 10.44 -4.12 -12.85
CA VAL A 210 9.86 -2.94 -13.51
C VAL A 210 10.49 -2.71 -14.87
N ALA A 211 9.69 -2.22 -15.81
CA ALA A 211 10.14 -1.74 -17.10
C ALA A 211 9.94 -0.23 -17.17
N ALA A 212 10.91 0.50 -17.71
CA ALA A 212 10.83 1.93 -17.93
C ALA A 212 11.13 2.26 -19.41
N ASN A 213 10.23 2.99 -20.04
CA ASN A 213 10.43 3.56 -21.36
C ASN A 213 11.16 4.89 -21.19
N LEU A 214 12.39 4.97 -21.69
CA LEU A 214 13.25 6.14 -21.54
C LEU A 214 13.19 7.02 -22.79
N GLY A 215 13.21 8.34 -22.60
CA GLY A 215 13.32 9.30 -23.69
C GLY A 215 12.11 9.35 -24.63
N ASP A 216 10.88 9.15 -24.13
CA ASP A 216 9.63 9.19 -24.93
C ASP A 216 9.48 10.52 -25.71
N GLY A 217 9.99 11.63 -25.17
CA GLY A 217 10.02 12.94 -25.83
C GLY A 217 11.12 13.12 -26.89
N ILE A 218 11.97 12.12 -27.12
CA ILE A 218 13.03 12.15 -28.14
C ILE A 218 12.58 11.29 -29.34
N PRO A 219 12.75 11.75 -30.60
CA PRO A 219 12.35 11.00 -31.79
C PRO A 219 12.99 9.60 -31.89
N ASN A 220 12.20 8.59 -32.29
CA ASN A 220 12.63 7.18 -32.42
C ASN A 220 13.53 6.91 -33.64
N ASP A 221 13.60 7.83 -34.60
CA ASP A 221 14.38 7.70 -35.84
C ASP A 221 15.88 7.98 -35.65
N LEU A 222 16.28 8.44 -34.47
CA LEU A 222 17.66 8.75 -34.14
C LEU A 222 18.32 7.59 -33.37
N ASN A 223 19.35 7.01 -33.97
CA ASN A 223 20.18 6.01 -33.28
C ASN A 223 21.17 6.69 -32.32
N PRO A 224 21.35 6.17 -31.10
CA PRO A 224 22.35 6.68 -30.18
C PRO A 224 23.76 6.30 -30.62
N TYR A 225 24.76 7.04 -30.12
CA TYR A 225 26.15 6.62 -30.12
C TYR A 225 26.76 6.74 -28.73
N GLN A 226 27.71 5.86 -28.45
CA GLN A 226 28.40 5.82 -27.17
C GLN A 226 29.25 7.08 -26.96
N CYS A 227 29.02 7.81 -25.86
CA CYS A 227 29.67 9.10 -25.62
C CYS A 227 31.08 9.02 -25.00
N ASP A 228 31.54 7.86 -24.51
CA ASP A 228 32.85 7.71 -23.87
C ASP A 228 33.61 6.49 -24.40
N ILE A 229 34.44 6.69 -25.43
CA ILE A 229 35.20 5.62 -26.11
C ILE A 229 36.53 5.31 -25.38
N HIS A 230 36.97 6.17 -24.46
CA HIS A 230 38.34 6.13 -23.92
C HIS A 230 38.48 5.63 -22.46
N ASN A 231 37.38 5.30 -21.77
CA ASN A 231 37.43 4.91 -20.37
C ASN A 231 36.88 3.50 -20.10
N THR A 232 37.50 2.49 -20.73
CA THR A 232 37.14 1.06 -20.64
C THR A 232 37.42 0.40 -19.27
N LEU A 233 37.98 1.13 -18.30
CA LEU A 233 38.35 0.62 -16.97
C LEU A 233 37.36 0.99 -15.85
N ALA A 234 36.37 1.85 -16.11
CA ALA A 234 35.33 2.16 -15.14
C ALA A 234 34.17 1.15 -15.28
N ARG A 235 33.93 0.38 -14.21
CA ARG A 235 32.83 -0.59 -14.07
C ARG A 235 31.50 0.01 -14.56
N ALA A 236 30.96 -0.58 -15.63
CA ALA A 236 29.72 -0.32 -16.40
C ALA A 236 28.99 1.03 -16.21
N LYS A 237 29.24 2.00 -17.09
CA LYS A 237 28.39 3.19 -17.25
C LYS A 237 27.73 3.15 -18.63
N ILE A 238 26.41 3.22 -18.70
CA ILE A 238 25.72 3.46 -19.98
C ILE A 238 25.89 4.96 -20.27
N CYS A 239 26.43 5.28 -21.44
CA CYS A 239 26.63 6.64 -21.91
C CYS A 239 26.17 6.68 -23.36
N GLU A 240 24.93 7.09 -23.60
CA GLU A 240 24.35 7.19 -24.94
C GLU A 240 24.02 8.64 -25.29
N GLU A 241 24.33 9.04 -26.52
CA GLU A 241 24.04 10.38 -27.02
C GLU A 241 23.22 10.31 -28.32
N TRP A 242 22.09 11.01 -28.33
CA TRP A 242 21.29 11.25 -29.53
C TRP A 242 21.69 12.60 -30.11
N LYS A 243 22.35 12.56 -31.27
CA LYS A 243 22.98 13.73 -31.90
C LYS A 243 22.09 14.98 -31.84
N TYR A 244 22.58 16.03 -31.19
CA TYR A 244 21.90 17.33 -31.01
C TYR A 244 20.60 17.31 -30.22
N ARG A 245 20.14 16.17 -29.68
CA ARG A 245 18.88 16.08 -28.91
C ARG A 245 19.12 15.95 -27.43
N ALA A 246 19.73 14.85 -26.99
CA ALA A 246 19.91 14.57 -25.58
C ALA A 246 21.06 13.60 -25.33
N LYS A 247 21.55 13.59 -24.10
CA LYS A 247 22.58 12.70 -23.61
C LYS A 247 22.08 11.96 -22.37
N LEU A 248 22.23 10.64 -22.34
CA LEU A 248 21.86 9.75 -21.25
C LEU A 248 23.10 9.18 -20.58
N HIS A 249 23.18 9.32 -19.27
CA HIS A 249 24.17 8.68 -18.42
C HIS A 249 23.43 7.81 -17.39
N VAL A 250 23.76 6.52 -17.32
CA VAL A 250 23.27 5.63 -16.26
C VAL A 250 24.46 5.09 -15.49
N ASN A 251 24.53 5.43 -14.21
CA ASN A 251 25.49 4.87 -13.27
C ASN A 251 24.76 3.88 -12.36
N PHE A 252 25.43 2.81 -11.97
CA PHE A 252 24.89 1.86 -10.99
C PHE A 252 25.77 1.80 -9.75
N SER A 253 25.14 1.54 -8.62
CA SER A 253 25.80 1.30 -7.34
C SER A 253 25.12 0.12 -6.65
N HIS A 254 25.92 -0.75 -6.06
CA HIS A 254 25.43 -1.93 -5.36
C HIS A 254 26.02 -1.95 -3.95
N THR A 255 25.16 -1.99 -2.95
CA THR A 255 25.51 -2.25 -1.55
C THR A 255 25.01 -3.63 -1.14
N ALA A 256 25.24 -4.08 0.08
CA ALA A 256 24.78 -5.40 0.52
C ALA A 256 23.24 -5.56 0.43
N ASN A 257 22.48 -4.47 0.56
CA ASN A 257 21.01 -4.48 0.67
C ASN A 257 20.29 -3.73 -0.47
N LEU A 258 20.98 -2.84 -1.18
CA LEU A 258 20.39 -2.01 -2.24
C LEU A 258 21.14 -2.16 -3.57
N SER A 259 20.37 -2.26 -4.64
CA SER A 259 20.86 -2.03 -6.01
C SER A 259 20.22 -0.75 -6.54
N CYS A 260 21.03 0.29 -6.79
CA CYS A 260 20.56 1.62 -7.18
C CYS A 260 21.13 2.05 -8.51
N TYR A 261 20.30 2.71 -9.31
CA TYR A 261 20.58 3.13 -10.68
C TYR A 261 20.27 4.62 -10.82
N ASN A 262 21.32 5.40 -11.02
CA ASN A 262 21.24 6.85 -11.17
C ASN A 262 21.13 7.16 -12.67
N VAL A 263 19.95 7.59 -13.10
CA VAL A 263 19.63 7.98 -14.47
C VAL A 263 19.76 9.50 -14.58
N HIS A 264 20.58 9.95 -15.53
CA HIS A 264 20.81 11.36 -15.80
C HIS A 264 20.68 11.64 -17.29
N TRP A 265 19.62 12.36 -17.64
CA TRP A 265 19.43 12.94 -18.95
C TRP A 265 19.87 14.40 -18.98
N THR A 266 20.47 14.83 -20.08
CA THR A 266 20.78 16.24 -20.37
C THR A 266 20.28 16.61 -21.76
N SER A 267 19.54 17.70 -21.88
CA SER A 267 19.10 18.22 -23.18
C SER A 267 20.25 18.91 -23.92
N LEU A 268 20.37 18.64 -25.22
CA LEU A 268 21.32 19.31 -26.12
C LEU A 268 20.64 20.35 -27.01
N ALA A 269 19.35 20.14 -27.32
CA ALA A 269 18.52 21.12 -28.02
C ALA A 269 17.45 21.75 -27.10
N TRP A 270 17.15 23.01 -27.38
CA TRP A 270 16.26 23.87 -26.60
C TRP A 270 14.81 23.43 -26.51
N ASN A 271 14.33 22.64 -27.48
CA ASN A 271 12.96 22.13 -27.57
C ASN A 271 12.84 20.66 -27.18
N THR A 272 13.90 20.06 -26.61
CA THR A 272 13.88 18.64 -26.25
C THR A 272 13.13 18.46 -24.93
N VAL A 273 12.12 17.60 -24.94
CA VAL A 273 11.41 17.15 -23.73
C VAL A 273 12.07 15.85 -23.26
N LEU A 274 12.55 15.85 -22.02
CA LEU A 274 13.11 14.65 -21.39
C LEU A 274 11.97 13.98 -20.61
N ARG A 275 11.50 12.83 -21.09
CA ARG A 275 10.39 12.10 -20.46
C ARG A 275 10.72 10.63 -20.36
N ASP A 276 10.67 10.11 -19.15
CA ASP A 276 10.82 8.68 -18.85
C ASP A 276 9.54 8.18 -18.17
N CYS A 277 9.00 7.05 -18.63
CA CYS A 277 7.75 6.47 -18.15
C CYS A 277 7.98 5.08 -17.56
N ILE A 278 7.71 4.94 -16.26
CA ILE A 278 7.89 3.74 -15.46
C ILE A 278 6.58 2.96 -15.44
N ALA A 279 6.60 1.69 -15.85
CA ALA A 279 5.41 0.85 -15.88
C ALA A 279 4.93 0.52 -14.45
N LEU A 280 3.66 0.78 -14.17
CA LEU A 280 3.05 0.51 -12.85
C LEU A 280 2.68 -0.96 -12.65
N LYS A 281 2.31 -1.65 -13.75
CA LYS A 281 1.84 -3.05 -13.75
C LYS A 281 0.74 -3.29 -12.69
N SER A 282 0.79 -4.42 -11.98
CA SER A 282 -0.11 -4.77 -10.88
C SER A 282 0.36 -4.27 -9.51
N ALA A 283 1.45 -3.49 -9.45
CA ALA A 283 2.03 -3.06 -8.20
C ALA A 283 1.27 -1.87 -7.59
N HIS A 284 1.24 -1.81 -6.26
CA HIS A 284 0.72 -0.67 -5.51
C HIS A 284 1.83 0.36 -5.28
N TRP A 285 1.52 1.64 -5.48
CA TRP A 285 2.48 2.74 -5.36
C TRP A 285 2.09 3.71 -4.23
N TYR A 286 3.10 4.28 -3.59
CA TYR A 286 2.97 5.18 -2.44
C TYR A 286 3.97 6.33 -2.55
N GLY A 287 3.70 7.48 -1.92
CA GLY A 287 4.61 8.63 -1.86
C GLY A 287 4.00 9.92 -2.42
N MET A 288 4.82 10.74 -3.09
CA MET A 288 4.48 12.03 -3.72
C MET A 288 4.12 13.18 -2.76
N GLY A 289 3.36 12.93 -1.70
CA GLY A 289 2.96 13.96 -0.73
C GLY A 289 1.46 14.11 -0.55
N LEU A 290 1.08 15.22 0.08
CA LEU A 290 -0.32 15.59 0.23
C LEU A 290 -0.89 16.04 -1.11
N GLN A 291 -2.10 15.57 -1.42
CA GLN A 291 -2.84 15.96 -2.61
C GLN A 291 -4.33 15.94 -2.31
N ARG A 292 -5.09 16.72 -3.07
CA ARG A 292 -6.54 16.73 -2.98
C ARG A 292 -7.11 15.35 -3.32
N GLY A 293 -7.83 14.75 -2.39
CA GLY A 293 -8.43 13.43 -2.59
C GLY A 293 -7.43 12.28 -2.60
N LEU A 294 -6.32 12.43 -1.85
CA LEU A 294 -5.31 11.39 -1.68
C LEU A 294 -5.97 10.04 -1.32
N GLN A 295 -5.67 9.03 -2.12
CA GLN A 295 -6.06 7.65 -1.85
C GLN A 295 -4.84 6.83 -1.45
N TRP A 296 -5.08 5.77 -0.69
CA TRP A 296 -4.08 4.82 -0.27
C TRP A 296 -4.44 3.41 -0.73
N PRO A 297 -3.58 2.72 -1.52
CA PRO A 297 -2.40 3.23 -2.23
C PRO A 297 -2.73 4.34 -3.22
N LEU A 298 -1.71 5.00 -3.79
CA LEU A 298 -1.91 6.02 -4.82
C LEU A 298 -2.74 5.43 -5.97
N ARG A 299 -3.89 6.05 -6.24
CA ARG A 299 -4.79 5.68 -7.34
C ARG A 299 -4.74 6.72 -8.44
N ILE A 300 -4.92 6.21 -9.65
CA ILE A 300 -4.82 6.92 -10.92
C ILE A 300 -5.88 8.01 -10.99
N THR A 301 -5.46 9.27 -11.08
CA THR A 301 -6.34 10.37 -11.48
C THR A 301 -6.48 10.33 -13.00
N PRO A 302 -7.69 10.20 -13.57
CA PRO A 302 -7.86 10.22 -15.02
C PRO A 302 -7.54 11.62 -15.54
N GLY A 303 -6.30 11.79 -16.01
CA GLY A 303 -5.79 12.98 -16.65
C GLY A 303 -4.52 12.64 -17.42
N GLU A 304 -4.52 12.86 -18.73
CA GLU A 304 -3.33 12.63 -19.58
C GLU A 304 -2.28 13.73 -19.43
N SER A 305 -2.62 14.86 -18.80
CA SER A 305 -1.74 16.02 -18.66
C SER A 305 -0.77 15.89 -17.49
N SER A 306 0.52 16.10 -17.76
CA SER A 306 1.57 16.23 -16.76
C SER A 306 1.43 17.54 -15.97
N HIS A 307 1.43 17.46 -14.64
CA HIS A 307 1.36 18.63 -13.75
C HIS A 307 2.72 18.91 -13.09
N PRO A 308 3.09 20.19 -12.84
CA PRO A 308 4.30 20.51 -12.11
C PRO A 308 4.19 20.00 -10.67
N LEU A 309 5.15 19.20 -10.21
CA LEU A 309 5.17 18.72 -8.84
C LEU A 309 5.79 19.78 -7.91
N VAL A 310 4.94 20.67 -7.41
CA VAL A 310 5.28 21.73 -6.47
C VAL A 310 4.27 21.81 -5.31
N THR A 311 4.65 22.44 -4.20
CA THR A 311 3.72 22.67 -3.07
C THR A 311 2.55 23.57 -3.46
N GLY A 312 1.37 23.23 -2.96
CA GLY A 312 0.17 24.04 -3.14
C GLY A 312 -0.74 24.10 -1.92
N ASP A 313 -1.92 24.67 -2.08
CA ASP A 313 -2.89 24.84 -0.99
C ASP A 313 -3.82 23.63 -0.79
N GLY A 314 -3.81 22.67 -1.73
CA GLY A 314 -4.67 21.48 -1.72
C GLY A 314 -6.16 21.78 -1.91
N VAL A 315 -6.52 23.03 -2.22
CA VAL A 315 -7.90 23.49 -2.41
C VAL A 315 -8.11 23.88 -3.88
N GLU A 316 -7.39 24.91 -4.33
CA GLU A 316 -7.38 25.33 -5.73
C GLU A 316 -6.41 24.48 -6.54
N GLU A 317 -5.25 24.17 -5.97
CA GLU A 317 -4.22 23.35 -6.60
C GLU A 317 -4.32 21.87 -6.22
N MET A 318 -3.81 21.00 -7.10
CA MET A 318 -3.84 19.55 -6.91
C MET A 318 -3.03 19.10 -5.68
N PHE A 319 -1.86 19.70 -5.46
CA PHE A 319 -0.93 19.32 -4.40
C PHE A 319 -1.12 20.18 -3.14
N GLY A 320 -0.89 19.58 -1.99
CA GLY A 320 -0.95 20.23 -0.68
C GLY A 320 0.38 20.89 -0.27
N GLY A 321 0.44 21.34 0.98
CA GLY A 321 1.57 22.10 1.51
C GLY A 321 2.86 21.29 1.69
N ILE A 322 2.78 19.96 1.75
CA ILE A 322 3.92 19.07 1.95
C ILE A 322 3.98 18.05 0.82
N ILE A 323 5.08 18.09 0.07
CA ILE A 323 5.35 17.14 -1.02
C ILE A 323 6.76 16.56 -0.91
N ASP A 324 6.96 15.41 -1.54
CA ASP A 324 8.30 14.84 -1.72
C ASP A 324 8.42 14.08 -3.04
N ARG A 325 9.62 14.11 -3.64
CA ARG A 325 9.93 13.48 -4.92
C ARG A 325 10.38 12.03 -4.72
N TYR A 326 9.57 11.28 -3.98
CA TYR A 326 9.84 9.91 -3.60
C TYR A 326 8.60 9.05 -3.83
N TRP A 327 8.82 7.91 -4.49
CA TRP A 327 7.82 6.89 -4.72
C TRP A 327 8.34 5.52 -4.29
N LEU A 328 7.46 4.73 -3.71
CA LEU A 328 7.72 3.36 -3.28
C LEU A 328 6.68 2.44 -3.90
N SER A 329 7.10 1.27 -4.37
CA SER A 329 6.25 0.26 -5.00
C SER A 329 6.22 -1.02 -4.17
N SER A 330 5.08 -1.72 -4.19
CA SER A 330 4.89 -3.03 -3.56
C SER A 330 5.82 -4.12 -4.09
N ASP A 331 6.35 -3.95 -5.30
CA ASP A 331 7.30 -4.87 -5.92
C ASP A 331 8.74 -4.70 -5.39
N GLY A 332 8.97 -3.79 -4.44
CA GLY A 332 10.30 -3.52 -3.89
C GLY A 332 11.14 -2.63 -4.80
N VAL A 333 10.49 -1.65 -5.44
CA VAL A 333 11.14 -0.60 -6.24
C VAL A 333 10.88 0.75 -5.60
N ALA A 334 11.90 1.59 -5.51
CA ALA A 334 11.79 2.96 -5.05
C ALA A 334 12.38 3.91 -6.08
N VAL A 335 11.70 5.04 -6.31
CA VAL A 335 12.12 6.08 -7.25
C VAL A 335 12.29 7.37 -6.49
N PHE A 336 13.44 8.01 -6.65
CA PHE A 336 13.75 9.31 -6.06
C PHE A 336 14.20 10.26 -7.17
N VAL A 337 13.62 11.46 -7.26
CA VAL A 337 14.03 12.48 -8.23
C VAL A 337 14.77 13.60 -7.53
N GLU A 338 15.89 14.05 -8.11
CA GLU A 338 16.71 15.11 -7.53
C GLU A 338 15.91 16.43 -7.36
N PRO A 339 16.18 17.22 -6.30
CA PRO A 339 15.40 18.41 -6.00
C PRO A 339 15.51 19.55 -7.01
N ASP A 340 16.60 19.62 -7.78
CA ASP A 340 16.91 20.67 -8.76
C ASP A 340 16.21 20.46 -10.12
N VAL A 341 15.52 19.34 -10.31
CA VAL A 341 14.81 19.01 -11.56
C VAL A 341 13.52 19.86 -11.70
N PRO A 342 13.22 20.46 -12.86
CA PRO A 342 11.90 21.06 -13.14
C PRO A 342 10.89 19.95 -13.48
N LEU A 343 10.43 19.25 -12.45
CA LEU A 343 9.73 17.98 -12.58
C LEU A 343 8.23 18.15 -12.82
N TYR A 344 7.76 17.63 -13.94
CA TYR A 344 6.36 17.38 -14.21
C TYR A 344 6.07 15.89 -14.05
N VAL A 345 4.94 15.57 -13.43
CA VAL A 345 4.53 14.19 -13.16
C VAL A 345 3.14 13.94 -13.76
N SER A 346 2.97 12.77 -14.35
CA SER A 346 1.65 12.22 -14.69
C SER A 346 1.60 10.76 -14.27
N ILE A 347 0.45 10.34 -13.75
CA ILE A 347 0.19 8.96 -13.34
C ILE A 347 -1.09 8.53 -14.05
N ASN A 348 -0.94 7.66 -15.04
CA ASN A 348 -2.07 7.03 -15.71
C ASN A 348 -2.18 5.55 -15.28
N LYS A 349 -3.08 4.78 -15.89
CA LYS A 349 -3.32 3.39 -15.51
C LYS A 349 -2.09 2.48 -15.66
N ASP A 350 -1.24 2.78 -16.62
CA ASP A 350 -0.14 1.90 -17.02
C ASP A 350 1.24 2.45 -16.61
N TYR A 351 1.39 3.77 -16.45
CA TYR A 351 2.67 4.44 -16.31
C TYR A 351 2.67 5.61 -15.30
N LEU A 352 3.77 5.70 -14.54
CA LEU A 352 4.24 6.91 -13.87
C LEU A 352 5.28 7.56 -14.78
N CYS A 353 4.97 8.72 -15.35
CA CYS A 353 5.87 9.46 -16.23
C CYS A 353 6.51 10.65 -15.51
N LEU A 354 7.84 10.69 -15.54
CA LEU A 354 8.68 11.77 -15.06
C LEU A 354 9.13 12.60 -16.26
N GLU A 355 8.81 13.89 -16.25
CA GLU A 355 9.10 14.79 -17.35
C GLU A 355 9.87 16.02 -16.87
N ALA A 356 10.94 16.36 -17.57
CA ALA A 356 11.61 17.65 -17.48
C ALA A 356 11.53 18.33 -18.84
N ARG A 357 10.86 19.47 -18.89
CA ARG A 357 10.69 20.26 -20.10
C ARG A 357 10.96 21.73 -19.86
N ARG A 358 11.30 22.43 -20.94
CA ARG A 358 11.21 23.89 -20.96
C ARG A 358 9.74 24.22 -21.05
N SER A 359 9.18 24.86 -20.03
CA SER A 359 7.89 25.50 -20.16
C SER A 359 8.03 27.00 -19.93
N GLU A 360 7.28 27.77 -20.71
CA GLU A 360 6.92 29.14 -20.32
C GLU A 360 5.88 29.13 -19.19
N ASP A 361 5.30 27.96 -18.90
CA ASP A 361 4.38 27.76 -17.79
C ASP A 361 5.09 27.88 -16.45
N PHE A 362 4.52 28.72 -15.60
CA PHE A 362 4.76 28.75 -14.16
C PHE A 362 4.55 27.33 -13.58
N PRO A 363 5.37 26.84 -12.63
CA PRO A 363 6.18 27.63 -11.69
C PRO A 363 7.71 27.52 -11.81
N TYR A 364 8.26 26.66 -12.68
CA TYR A 364 9.71 26.43 -12.73
C TYR A 364 10.47 27.54 -13.49
N GLN A 365 11.70 27.83 -13.08
CA GLN A 365 12.55 28.76 -13.82
C GLN A 365 13.12 28.08 -15.09
N THR A 366 13.02 28.75 -16.24
CA THR A 366 13.62 28.26 -17.49
C THR A 366 15.14 28.32 -17.43
N VAL A 367 15.79 27.16 -17.56
CA VAL A 367 17.26 27.00 -17.65
C VAL A 367 17.61 26.13 -18.87
N HIS A 368 18.79 26.32 -19.46
CA HIS A 368 19.34 25.44 -20.49
C HIS A 368 20.82 25.16 -20.19
N PRO A 369 21.29 23.91 -20.30
CA PRO A 369 20.53 22.70 -20.63
C PRO A 369 19.58 22.28 -19.50
N ILE A 370 18.50 21.58 -19.84
CA ILE A 370 17.58 20.96 -18.88
C ILE A 370 18.08 19.56 -18.57
N ALA A 371 17.97 19.15 -17.32
CA ALA A 371 18.34 17.81 -16.89
C ALA A 371 17.18 17.12 -16.18
N LEU A 372 17.01 15.83 -16.47
CA LEU A 372 16.16 14.92 -15.70
C LEU A 372 17.10 13.97 -14.96
N LYS A 373 17.14 14.08 -13.63
CA LYS A 373 18.01 13.29 -12.75
C LYS A 373 17.17 12.54 -11.73
N TYR A 374 17.22 11.23 -11.76
CA TYR A 374 16.52 10.41 -10.79
C TYR A 374 17.26 9.09 -10.53
N THR A 375 16.93 8.48 -9.41
CA THR A 375 17.52 7.24 -8.93
C THR A 375 16.41 6.21 -8.76
N ILE A 376 16.60 5.03 -9.35
CA ILE A 376 15.75 3.87 -9.09
C ILE A 376 16.54 2.89 -8.24
N CYS A 377 16.00 2.50 -7.09
CA CYS A 377 16.59 1.49 -6.22
C CYS A 377 15.65 0.29 -6.07
N THR A 378 16.24 -0.90 -6.02
CA THR A 378 15.53 -2.14 -5.72
C THR A 378 16.04 -2.73 -4.41
N GLY A 379 15.13 -3.28 -3.61
CA GLY A 379 15.45 -3.94 -2.35
C GLY A 379 14.75 -5.29 -2.20
N LYS A 380 15.04 -5.98 -1.10
CA LYS A 380 14.47 -7.30 -0.79
C LYS A 380 12.97 -7.27 -0.51
N ASP A 381 12.53 -6.23 0.20
CA ASP A 381 11.14 -5.96 0.53
C ASP A 381 10.93 -4.45 0.73
N MET A 382 9.66 -4.01 0.70
CA MET A 382 9.30 -2.60 0.82
C MET A 382 9.84 -1.93 2.07
N ARG A 383 9.83 -2.63 3.21
CA ARG A 383 10.24 -2.08 4.49
C ARG A 383 11.74 -1.82 4.47
N SER A 384 12.56 -2.82 4.18
CA SER A 384 14.01 -2.65 4.16
C SER A 384 14.42 -1.59 3.14
N LEU A 385 13.79 -1.60 1.96
CA LEU A 385 14.03 -0.62 0.91
C LEU A 385 13.69 0.80 1.38
N HIS A 386 12.55 1.00 2.01
CA HIS A 386 12.16 2.30 2.52
C HIS A 386 13.15 2.82 3.57
N GLN A 387 13.54 1.97 4.53
CA GLN A 387 14.49 2.34 5.57
C GLN A 387 15.84 2.76 4.97
N ASP A 388 16.40 1.94 4.08
CA ASP A 388 17.68 2.26 3.44
C ASP A 388 17.57 3.51 2.55
N MET A 389 16.45 3.72 1.86
CA MET A 389 16.24 4.93 1.04
C MET A 389 16.20 6.19 1.89
N MET A 390 15.47 6.18 3.00
CA MET A 390 15.40 7.33 3.91
C MET A 390 16.77 7.65 4.53
N LEU A 391 17.49 6.64 5.03
CA LEU A 391 18.79 6.84 5.68
C LEU A 391 19.88 7.32 4.71
N ASN A 392 19.82 6.93 3.43
CA ASN A 392 20.84 7.32 2.44
C ASN A 392 20.53 8.63 1.72
N TYR A 393 19.25 8.99 1.54
CA TYR A 393 18.83 10.11 0.68
C TYR A 393 18.05 11.21 1.43
N ARG A 394 17.82 11.10 2.73
CA ARG A 394 17.17 12.14 3.55
C ARG A 394 17.99 12.51 4.76
N SER A 395 17.84 13.77 5.17
CA SER A 395 18.28 14.22 6.48
C SER A 395 17.09 14.07 7.43
N LEU A 396 17.19 13.12 8.35
CA LEU A 396 16.13 12.82 9.30
C LEU A 396 16.26 13.66 10.57
N LEU A 397 15.17 13.74 11.34
CA LEU A 397 15.16 14.38 12.64
C LEU A 397 16.16 13.70 13.58
N ALA A 398 17.23 14.42 13.94
CA ALA A 398 18.28 13.91 14.82
C ALA A 398 17.94 14.10 16.31
N ASP A 399 17.40 15.26 16.68
CA ASP A 399 17.02 15.57 18.05
C ASP A 399 15.56 15.19 18.31
N THR A 400 15.36 14.15 19.12
CA THR A 400 14.06 13.63 19.51
C THR A 400 13.71 13.94 20.96
N SER A 401 14.46 14.85 21.61
CA SER A 401 14.29 15.20 23.02
C SER A 401 13.00 15.97 23.30
N ASN A 402 12.55 16.82 22.37
CA ASN A 402 11.33 17.60 22.53
C ASN A 402 10.08 16.77 22.19
N ARG A 403 9.55 16.06 23.20
CA ARG A 403 8.41 15.12 23.06
C ARG A 403 7.10 15.65 23.63
N VAL A 404 7.06 16.92 23.95
CA VAL A 404 6.00 17.49 24.77
C VAL A 404 4.63 17.39 24.09
N PHE A 405 4.60 17.49 22.75
CA PHE A 405 3.38 17.34 21.93
C PHE A 405 2.72 15.97 21.99
N LEU A 406 3.50 14.92 22.30
CA LEU A 406 2.93 13.58 22.46
C LEU A 406 2.03 13.54 23.70
N MET A 407 2.44 14.24 24.76
CA MET A 407 1.81 14.21 26.08
C MET A 407 0.68 15.22 26.23
N SER A 408 0.80 16.39 25.60
CA SER A 408 -0.12 17.51 25.81
C SER A 408 -0.90 17.85 24.53
N PRO A 409 -2.23 18.03 24.60
CA PRO A 409 -3.02 18.41 23.45
C PRO A 409 -2.76 19.86 23.00
N ILE A 410 -3.11 20.17 21.76
CA ILE A 410 -3.10 21.51 21.20
C ILE A 410 -4.54 22.04 21.12
N TRP A 411 -4.78 23.22 21.68
CA TRP A 411 -6.05 23.91 21.69
C TRP A 411 -5.96 25.11 20.75
N VAL A 412 -6.66 25.07 19.62
CA VAL A 412 -6.70 26.19 18.67
C VAL A 412 -7.69 27.23 19.19
N ALA A 413 -7.17 28.37 19.62
CA ALA A 413 -7.97 29.50 20.03
C ALA A 413 -8.49 30.23 18.80
N SER A 414 -9.51 29.65 18.15
CA SER A 414 -10.23 30.26 17.03
C SER A 414 -11.68 30.51 17.44
N PRO A 415 -11.96 31.57 18.21
CA PRO A 415 -13.31 31.87 18.64
C PRO A 415 -14.21 32.15 17.42
N ARG A 416 -15.51 31.83 17.56
CA ARG A 416 -16.53 32.21 16.56
C ARG A 416 -16.66 33.73 16.38
N LYS A 417 -16.19 34.49 17.38
CA LYS A 417 -16.09 35.96 17.38
C LYS A 417 -14.68 36.42 16.96
N ALA A 418 -14.44 37.73 16.97
CA ALA A 418 -13.09 38.27 16.79
C ALA A 418 -12.12 37.73 17.88
N LEU A 419 -10.90 37.40 17.47
CA LEU A 419 -9.85 36.97 18.39
C LEU A 419 -9.40 38.18 19.23
N SER A 420 -9.69 38.13 20.52
CA SER A 420 -9.35 39.17 21.52
C SER A 420 -8.87 38.55 22.83
N GLN A 421 -8.24 39.38 23.67
CA GLN A 421 -7.83 39.01 25.03
C GLN A 421 -8.96 38.38 25.85
N GLU A 422 -10.16 38.97 25.81
CA GLU A 422 -11.35 38.46 26.51
C GLU A 422 -11.77 37.09 25.98
N SER A 423 -11.84 36.93 24.66
CA SER A 423 -12.29 35.68 24.03
C SER A 423 -11.35 34.50 24.35
N ILE A 424 -10.04 34.76 24.43
CA ILE A 424 -9.03 33.75 24.78
C ILE A 424 -9.12 33.39 26.25
N GLN A 425 -9.33 34.38 27.13
CA GLN A 425 -9.52 34.13 28.55
C GLN A 425 -10.78 33.31 28.81
N GLU A 426 -11.88 33.62 28.11
CA GLU A 426 -13.12 32.85 28.17
C GLU A 426 -12.90 31.41 27.70
N PHE A 427 -12.21 31.22 26.57
CA PHE A 427 -11.90 29.88 26.06
C PHE A 427 -11.01 29.08 27.02
N ALA A 428 -9.96 29.69 27.58
CA ALA A 428 -9.10 29.06 28.56
C ALA A 428 -9.85 28.70 29.85
N ASN A 429 -10.77 29.55 30.31
CA ASN A 429 -11.60 29.25 31.49
C ASN A 429 -12.55 28.08 31.22
N ARG A 430 -13.19 28.01 30.04
CA ARG A 430 -14.04 26.85 29.67
C ARG A 430 -13.27 25.54 29.70
N ILE A 431 -12.03 25.52 29.19
CA ILE A 431 -11.14 24.35 29.25
C ILE A 431 -10.84 23.98 30.71
N MET A 432 -10.57 24.96 31.57
CA MET A 432 -10.30 24.73 33.00
C MET A 432 -11.51 24.21 33.78
N GLU A 433 -12.72 24.65 33.44
CA GLU A 433 -13.94 24.26 34.17
C GLU A 433 -14.30 22.79 33.95
N HIS A 434 -14.22 22.31 32.71
CA HIS A 434 -14.73 20.98 32.33
C HIS A 434 -13.62 19.98 32.01
N THR A 435 -12.42 20.46 31.61
CA THR A 435 -11.33 19.64 31.08
C THR A 435 -9.96 19.93 31.72
N SER A 436 -9.93 20.30 33.01
CA SER A 436 -8.73 20.75 33.73
C SER A 436 -7.54 19.79 33.73
N LYS A 437 -7.74 18.48 33.47
CA LYS A 437 -6.62 17.52 33.38
C LYS A 437 -5.96 17.49 32.00
N LEU A 438 -6.55 18.11 30.98
CA LEU A 438 -6.08 18.10 29.59
C LEU A 438 -5.37 19.41 29.19
N LEU A 439 -4.57 19.96 30.11
CA LEU A 439 -3.81 21.17 29.83
C LEU A 439 -2.71 20.91 28.79
N GLY A 440 -2.46 21.91 27.96
CA GLY A 440 -1.49 21.79 26.90
C GLY A 440 -1.15 23.12 26.25
N PHE A 441 -1.18 23.14 24.93
CA PHE A 441 -0.81 24.30 24.14
C PHE A 441 -2.04 25.09 23.72
N LEU A 442 -2.01 26.42 23.80
CA LEU A 442 -2.97 27.30 23.16
C LEU A 442 -2.34 27.89 21.90
N LEU A 443 -2.87 27.52 20.73
CA LEU A 443 -2.42 28.02 19.43
C LEU A 443 -3.29 29.20 18.99
N PHE A 444 -2.68 30.35 18.77
CA PHE A 444 -3.37 31.52 18.21
C PHE A 444 -3.14 31.56 16.70
N ASP A 445 -4.23 31.64 15.94
CA ASP A 445 -4.16 31.83 14.49
C ASP A 445 -3.69 33.25 14.11
N SER A 446 -3.44 33.50 12.82
CA SER A 446 -2.79 34.73 12.34
C SER A 446 -3.46 36.04 12.76
N ARG A 447 -4.72 36.01 13.23
CA ARG A 447 -5.48 37.19 13.71
C ARG A 447 -4.94 37.80 15.00
N TRP A 448 -3.96 37.17 15.67
CA TRP A 448 -3.25 37.78 16.81
C TRP A 448 -2.48 39.04 16.39
N GLN A 449 -2.09 39.13 15.12
CA GLN A 449 -1.31 40.23 14.56
C GLN A 449 -2.19 41.47 14.28
N SER A 450 -1.60 42.67 14.40
CA SER A 450 -2.25 43.92 14.01
C SER A 450 -2.60 43.98 12.52
N LEU A 451 -1.67 43.55 11.67
CA LEU A 451 -1.82 43.35 10.24
C LEU A 451 -1.07 42.06 9.88
N GLU A 452 -1.50 41.35 8.83
CA GLU A 452 -0.81 40.12 8.42
C GLU A 452 0.67 40.42 8.10
N GLY A 453 1.56 39.70 8.76
CA GLY A 453 3.01 39.88 8.64
C GLY A 453 3.59 41.04 9.42
N SER A 454 2.83 41.72 10.28
CA SER A 454 3.39 42.75 11.16
C SER A 454 4.28 42.15 12.25
N LEU A 455 4.05 40.89 12.61
CA LEU A 455 4.74 40.18 13.70
C LEU A 455 4.71 40.99 15.01
N ASP A 456 3.58 41.64 15.30
CA ASP A 456 3.31 42.32 16.57
C ASP A 456 1.83 42.23 16.92
N PHE A 457 1.52 42.20 18.22
CA PHE A 457 0.15 42.03 18.69
C PHE A 457 -0.74 43.21 18.27
N ASN A 458 -2.00 42.89 17.95
CA ASN A 458 -3.01 43.91 17.74
C ASN A 458 -3.38 44.59 19.07
N GLU A 459 -2.91 45.81 19.30
CA GLU A 459 -3.15 46.56 20.56
C GLU A 459 -4.64 46.82 20.84
N THR A 460 -5.50 46.86 19.81
CA THR A 460 -6.96 47.03 19.99
C THR A 460 -7.60 45.77 20.54
N ASN A 461 -7.22 44.59 20.02
CA ASN A 461 -7.78 43.31 20.46
C ASN A 461 -7.05 42.72 21.69
N PHE A 462 -5.79 43.11 21.85
CA PHE A 462 -4.87 42.69 22.91
C PHE A 462 -4.23 43.94 23.52
N PRO A 463 -4.93 44.66 24.41
CA PRO A 463 -4.39 45.86 25.04
C PRO A 463 -3.20 45.55 25.97
N ASN A 464 -3.23 44.40 26.66
CA ASN A 464 -2.19 43.97 27.60
C ASN A 464 -1.72 42.53 27.28
N PRO A 465 -1.06 42.29 26.12
CA PRO A 465 -0.70 40.94 25.68
C PRO A 465 0.19 40.21 26.70
N ARG A 466 1.17 40.91 27.30
CA ARG A 466 2.05 40.33 28.32
C ARG A 466 1.29 39.85 29.57
N GLU A 467 0.24 40.57 29.95
CA GLU A 467 -0.57 40.22 31.11
C GLU A 467 -1.41 38.97 30.84
N ILE A 468 -2.12 38.92 29.71
CA ILE A 468 -2.93 37.75 29.37
C ILE A 468 -2.06 36.50 29.18
N LEU A 469 -0.89 36.61 28.54
CA LEU A 469 0.04 35.50 28.42
C LEU A 469 0.50 34.99 29.79
N LYS A 470 0.84 35.90 30.71
CA LYS A 470 1.17 35.52 32.10
C LYS A 470 -0.01 34.83 32.80
N ILE A 471 -1.24 35.28 32.59
CA ILE A 471 -2.44 34.62 33.13
C ILE A 471 -2.59 33.20 32.57
N LEU A 472 -2.38 33.02 31.26
CA LEU A 472 -2.44 31.70 30.62
C LEU A 472 -1.35 30.75 31.13
N HIS A 473 -0.11 31.24 31.28
CA HIS A 473 0.99 30.48 31.88
C HIS A 473 0.70 30.09 33.33
N ASN A 474 0.15 31.01 34.13
CA ASN A 474 -0.25 30.73 35.51
C ASN A 474 -1.37 29.67 35.60
N LYS A 475 -2.20 29.54 34.55
CA LYS A 475 -3.20 28.48 34.42
C LYS A 475 -2.62 27.16 33.88
N GLY A 476 -1.34 27.12 33.53
CA GLY A 476 -0.64 25.91 33.06
C GLY A 476 -0.62 25.73 31.53
N PHE A 477 -1.12 26.70 30.75
CA PHE A 477 -1.04 26.63 29.29
C PHE A 477 0.31 27.13 28.78
N ARG A 478 0.75 26.58 27.64
CA ARG A 478 1.84 27.13 26.82
C ARG A 478 1.28 27.77 25.56
N VAL A 479 1.82 28.90 25.12
CA VAL A 479 1.24 29.69 24.03
C VAL A 479 2.05 29.57 22.75
N LEU A 480 1.38 29.18 21.67
CA LEU A 480 1.93 29.04 20.33
C LEU A 480 1.31 30.08 19.41
N LEU A 481 2.10 30.65 18.50
CA LEU A 481 1.63 31.59 17.50
C LEU A 481 1.82 31.06 16.09
N THR A 482 0.80 31.17 15.25
CA THR A 482 0.96 30.96 13.80
C THR A 482 1.76 32.12 13.19
N ILE A 483 2.73 31.80 12.35
CA ILE A 483 3.57 32.75 11.61
C ILE A 483 3.64 32.36 10.13
N HIS A 484 3.91 33.33 9.26
CA HIS A 484 3.99 33.13 7.80
C HIS A 484 4.98 34.10 7.14
N PRO A 485 5.47 33.81 5.91
CA PRO A 485 6.53 34.57 5.25
C PRO A 485 6.04 35.81 4.47
N PHE A 486 4.79 36.23 4.66
CA PHE A 486 4.18 37.32 3.90
C PHE A 486 4.10 38.60 4.73
N VAL A 487 4.38 39.75 4.12
CA VAL A 487 4.22 41.06 4.72
C VAL A 487 3.27 41.91 3.89
N CYS A 488 2.16 42.38 4.46
CA CYS A 488 1.10 43.01 3.68
C CYS A 488 1.25 44.53 3.55
N LEU A 489 0.84 45.07 2.39
CA LEU A 489 1.10 46.46 1.97
C LEU A 489 0.80 47.54 3.03
N PRO A 490 -0.30 47.49 3.81
CA PRO A 490 -0.61 48.53 4.78
C PRO A 490 0.35 48.56 5.98
N SER A 491 1.20 47.55 6.15
CA SER A 491 2.11 47.42 7.28
C SER A 491 3.38 48.26 7.09
N ARG A 492 3.82 48.98 8.14
CA ARG A 492 5.15 49.63 8.17
C ARG A 492 6.29 48.65 7.95
N ILE A 493 6.06 47.37 8.27
CA ILE A 493 7.01 46.30 8.04
C ILE A 493 7.22 46.05 6.54
N PHE A 494 6.18 46.22 5.71
CA PHE A 494 6.33 46.09 4.26
C PHE A 494 7.23 47.20 3.70
N GLU A 495 7.06 48.44 4.17
CA GLU A 495 7.91 49.58 3.80
C GLU A 495 9.38 49.31 4.17
N GLN A 496 9.62 48.87 5.42
CA GLN A 496 10.96 48.49 5.87
C GLN A 496 11.54 47.35 5.02
N ALA A 497 10.80 46.26 4.83
CA ALA A 497 11.26 45.10 4.07
C ALA A 497 11.57 45.44 2.60
N THR A 498 10.86 46.42 2.04
CA THR A 498 11.12 46.96 0.71
C THR A 498 12.41 47.78 0.68
N ALA A 499 12.59 48.69 1.64
CA ALA A 499 13.80 49.52 1.76
C ALA A 499 15.06 48.66 1.95
N ASP A 500 14.95 47.62 2.79
CA ASP A 500 16.03 46.69 3.13
C ASP A 500 16.22 45.57 2.09
N ARG A 501 15.43 45.56 1.00
CA ARG A 501 15.48 44.56 -0.10
C ARG A 501 15.35 43.11 0.38
N LEU A 502 14.42 42.87 1.31
CA LEU A 502 14.17 41.56 1.91
C LEU A 502 13.14 40.71 1.15
N LEU A 503 12.42 41.32 0.19
CA LEU A 503 11.33 40.70 -0.54
C LEU A 503 11.79 40.01 -1.83
N VAL A 504 11.06 38.97 -2.22
CA VAL A 504 11.19 38.33 -3.55
C VAL A 504 10.91 39.39 -4.62
N SER A 505 11.78 39.43 -5.62
CA SER A 505 11.80 40.50 -6.62
C SER A 505 11.51 39.99 -8.03
N ASP A 506 11.13 40.90 -8.91
CA ASP A 506 11.00 40.65 -10.34
C ASP A 506 12.37 40.32 -10.95
N LYS A 507 12.41 39.29 -11.80
CA LYS A 507 13.64 38.82 -12.45
C LYS A 507 14.41 39.91 -13.19
N TRP A 508 13.72 40.85 -13.84
CA TRP A 508 14.35 41.85 -14.70
C TRP A 508 14.41 43.22 -14.05
N LYS A 509 13.30 43.67 -13.47
CA LYS A 509 13.15 45.02 -12.91
C LYS A 509 13.68 45.15 -11.49
N LYS A 510 13.94 44.02 -10.80
CA LYS A 510 14.42 43.97 -9.40
C LYS A 510 13.55 44.77 -8.42
N VAL A 511 12.27 44.94 -8.75
CA VAL A 511 11.26 45.50 -7.86
C VAL A 511 10.58 44.39 -7.06
N PRO A 512 10.11 44.63 -5.83
CA PRO A 512 9.36 43.64 -5.07
C PRO A 512 8.12 43.17 -5.83
N LEU A 513 7.88 41.86 -5.85
CA LEU A 513 6.64 41.31 -6.40
C LEU A 513 5.57 41.21 -5.30
N LEU A 514 4.33 41.40 -5.72
CA LEU A 514 3.16 41.31 -4.85
C LEU A 514 2.37 40.05 -5.18
N THR A 515 1.78 39.46 -4.15
CA THR A 515 0.91 38.30 -4.21
C THR A 515 -0.31 38.50 -3.31
N LYS A 516 -1.26 37.58 -3.40
CA LYS A 516 -2.48 37.58 -2.58
C LYS A 516 -2.35 36.52 -1.49
N TRP A 517 -2.41 36.94 -0.23
CA TRP A 517 -2.42 36.05 0.95
C TRP A 517 -3.61 36.42 1.83
N GLN A 518 -4.47 35.44 2.14
CA GLN A 518 -5.72 35.65 2.91
C GLN A 518 -6.54 36.86 2.44
N ASN A 519 -6.73 36.98 1.13
CA ASN A 519 -7.42 38.11 0.48
C ASN A 519 -6.79 39.50 0.65
N LYS A 520 -5.55 39.58 1.15
CA LYS A 520 -4.76 40.81 1.27
C LYS A 520 -3.61 40.81 0.27
N VAL A 521 -3.19 41.98 -0.17
CA VAL A 521 -2.05 42.15 -1.09
C VAL A 521 -0.77 42.28 -0.27
N CYS A 522 0.18 41.39 -0.51
CA CYS A 522 1.37 41.22 0.33
C CYS A 522 2.61 40.93 -0.51
N GLY A 523 3.79 41.26 0.02
CA GLY A 523 5.07 40.80 -0.51
C GLY A 523 5.51 39.50 0.18
N LEU A 524 6.23 38.65 -0.54
CA LEU A 524 6.84 37.44 0.02
C LEU A 524 8.29 37.74 0.46
N LEU A 525 8.65 37.41 1.70
CA LEU A 525 10.02 37.50 2.19
C LEU A 525 10.91 36.45 1.52
N ASP A 526 12.10 36.83 1.10
CA ASP A 526 13.07 35.95 0.45
C ASP A 526 14.04 35.30 1.47
N PHE A 527 13.71 34.10 1.96
CA PHE A 527 14.55 33.37 2.91
C PHE A 527 15.82 32.78 2.30
N THR A 528 15.97 32.77 0.98
CA THR A 528 17.25 32.41 0.35
C THR A 528 18.33 33.49 0.62
N ASN A 529 17.90 34.69 1.01
CA ASN A 529 18.78 35.73 1.53
C ASN A 529 19.01 35.55 3.05
N ASN A 530 20.28 35.37 3.44
CA ASN A 530 20.66 35.25 4.85
C ASN A 530 20.31 36.50 5.69
N VAL A 531 20.24 37.69 5.08
CA VAL A 531 19.85 38.93 5.76
C VAL A 531 18.37 38.84 6.16
N THR A 532 17.49 38.46 5.23
CA THR A 532 16.06 38.25 5.50
C THR A 532 15.83 37.19 6.57
N SER A 533 16.53 36.06 6.47
CA SER A 533 16.49 34.98 7.46
C SER A 533 16.87 35.46 8.87
N SER A 534 17.94 36.26 8.98
CA SER A 534 18.40 36.80 10.27
C SER A 534 17.44 37.85 10.82
N TRP A 535 16.92 38.72 9.95
CA TRP A 535 15.94 39.76 10.30
C TRP A 535 14.63 39.14 10.84
N PHE A 536 14.12 38.10 10.18
CA PHE A 536 12.90 37.42 10.61
C PHE A 536 13.12 36.69 11.94
N LEU A 537 14.25 35.98 12.07
CA LEU A 537 14.62 35.28 13.30
C LEU A 537 14.74 36.22 14.50
N ASP A 538 15.42 37.37 14.35
CA ASP A 538 15.56 38.38 15.41
C ASP A 538 14.18 38.88 15.89
N ARG A 539 13.22 39.06 14.98
CA ARG A 539 11.85 39.44 15.36
C ARG A 539 11.14 38.34 16.15
N LEU A 540 11.25 37.08 15.74
CA LEU A 540 10.67 35.97 16.50
C LEU A 540 11.28 35.83 17.89
N LEU A 541 12.60 36.01 18.02
CA LEU A 541 13.30 36.02 19.31
C LEU A 541 12.84 37.17 20.20
N LYS A 542 12.67 38.37 19.63
CA LYS A 542 12.12 39.54 20.34
C LYS A 542 10.68 39.30 20.81
N LEU A 543 9.84 38.68 19.99
CA LEU A 543 8.47 38.32 20.37
C LEU A 543 8.47 37.34 21.56
N LYS A 544 9.32 36.31 21.49
CA LYS A 544 9.52 35.34 22.57
C LYS A 544 9.96 36.01 23.86
N GLU A 545 10.97 36.87 23.81
CA GLU A 545 11.49 37.56 24.99
C GLU A 545 10.48 38.59 25.57
N LYS A 546 9.84 39.38 24.71
CA LYS A 546 8.92 40.47 25.10
C LYS A 546 7.65 39.93 25.77
N TYR A 547 7.08 38.85 25.23
CA TYR A 547 5.76 38.35 25.64
C TYR A 547 5.78 36.99 26.34
N GLY A 548 6.89 36.25 26.29
CA GLY A 548 6.99 34.91 26.86
C GLY A 548 6.39 33.82 25.97
N ILE A 549 6.43 33.96 24.64
CA ILE A 549 5.88 32.96 23.71
C ILE A 549 6.67 31.64 23.80
N ASP A 550 5.97 30.50 23.88
CA ASP A 550 6.60 29.18 24.02
C ASP A 550 7.02 28.56 22.68
N GLY A 551 6.35 28.94 21.59
CA GLY A 551 6.61 28.37 20.28
C GLY A 551 5.83 28.96 19.11
N PHE A 552 6.10 28.42 17.92
CA PHE A 552 5.59 28.94 16.65
C PHE A 552 5.15 27.82 15.71
N VAL A 553 4.08 28.06 14.94
CA VAL A 553 3.64 27.19 13.85
C VAL A 553 3.86 27.92 12.52
N PHE A 554 4.72 27.35 11.68
CA PHE A 554 5.12 27.89 10.39
C PHE A 554 4.06 27.55 9.33
N THR A 555 3.52 28.57 8.69
CA THR A 555 2.46 28.44 7.69
C THR A 555 2.80 29.30 6.47
N GLY A 556 2.17 29.01 5.33
CA GLY A 556 2.46 29.76 4.12
C GLY A 556 3.83 29.43 3.51
N GLY A 557 4.11 29.99 2.33
CA GLY A 557 5.34 29.74 1.58
C GLY A 557 5.21 28.68 0.48
N GLN A 558 4.00 28.18 0.23
CA GLN A 558 3.71 27.30 -0.89
C GLN A 558 3.92 28.02 -2.23
N THR A 559 4.26 27.24 -3.26
CA THR A 559 4.51 27.76 -4.61
C THR A 559 3.27 28.41 -5.24
N THR A 560 2.05 28.00 -4.87
CA THR A 560 0.78 28.65 -5.33
C THR A 560 0.74 30.16 -5.07
N TYR A 561 1.38 30.64 -3.99
CA TYR A 561 1.41 32.07 -3.65
C TYR A 561 2.59 32.82 -4.27
N LEU A 562 3.41 32.15 -5.08
CA LEU A 562 4.57 32.77 -5.73
C LEU A 562 4.13 33.50 -7.00
N PRO A 563 4.42 34.80 -7.17
CA PRO A 563 4.09 35.51 -8.38
C PRO A 563 4.94 35.04 -9.58
N ARG A 564 4.40 35.18 -10.80
CA ARG A 564 5.13 34.90 -12.04
C ARG A 564 6.38 35.77 -12.15
N TYR A 565 7.41 35.23 -12.84
CA TYR A 565 8.69 35.91 -13.08
C TYR A 565 9.48 36.29 -11.82
N TYR A 566 9.28 35.55 -10.74
CA TYR A 566 10.02 35.72 -9.50
C TYR A 566 11.53 35.50 -9.67
N SER A 567 12.29 36.15 -8.80
CA SER A 567 13.72 35.94 -8.59
C SER A 567 14.01 35.96 -7.10
N TYR A 568 14.47 34.81 -6.61
CA TYR A 568 15.14 34.69 -5.32
C TYR A 568 16.57 35.25 -5.39
N HIS A 569 17.16 35.51 -4.22
CA HIS A 569 18.56 35.88 -4.05
C HIS A 569 19.49 34.75 -4.48
N VAL A 570 19.18 33.52 -4.05
CA VAL A 570 19.83 32.30 -4.57
C VAL A 570 18.93 31.70 -5.65
N SER A 571 19.39 31.74 -6.90
CA SER A 571 18.64 31.21 -8.03
C SER A 571 18.49 29.70 -7.92
N SER A 572 17.26 29.21 -8.11
CA SER A 572 16.93 27.79 -8.13
C SER A 572 15.87 27.51 -9.20
N VAL A 573 16.01 26.38 -9.88
CA VAL A 573 15.03 25.91 -10.87
C VAL A 573 13.71 25.57 -10.19
N ASN A 574 13.78 24.86 -9.06
CA ASN A 574 12.63 24.45 -8.26
C ASN A 574 12.32 25.52 -7.19
N PRO A 575 11.12 26.14 -7.21
CA PRO A 575 10.74 27.14 -6.22
C PRO A 575 10.64 26.60 -4.79
N ASP A 576 10.26 25.34 -4.60
CA ASP A 576 10.08 24.76 -3.25
C ASP A 576 11.39 24.62 -2.47
N LEU A 577 12.56 24.78 -3.12
CA LEU A 577 13.85 24.89 -2.42
C LEU A 577 13.96 26.12 -1.52
N PHE A 578 13.00 27.05 -1.61
CA PHE A 578 12.75 28.09 -0.62
C PHE A 578 12.40 27.54 0.77
N LEU A 579 11.63 26.45 0.85
CA LEU A 579 11.07 25.93 2.10
C LEU A 579 12.13 25.42 3.09
N PRO A 580 13.18 24.66 2.68
CA PRO A 580 14.29 24.33 3.56
C PRO A 580 14.93 25.54 4.22
N HIS A 581 15.09 26.67 3.50
CA HIS A 581 15.65 27.89 4.08
C HIS A 581 14.69 28.50 5.11
N TYR A 582 13.40 28.60 4.78
CA TYR A 582 12.38 29.12 5.69
C TYR A 582 12.27 28.30 6.98
N LEU A 583 12.21 26.97 6.86
CA LEU A 583 12.06 26.05 7.98
C LEU A 583 13.36 25.85 8.77
N SER A 584 14.53 26.12 8.19
CA SER A 584 15.82 26.04 8.92
C SER A 584 15.90 27.00 10.11
N LEU A 585 15.07 28.05 10.13
CA LEU A 585 14.98 28.99 11.25
C LEU A 585 14.50 28.32 12.54
N ALA A 586 13.69 27.27 12.40
CA ALA A 586 13.17 26.46 13.51
C ALA A 586 14.31 25.93 14.40
N ASN A 587 15.42 25.48 13.79
CA ASN A 587 16.60 24.96 14.51
C ASN A 587 17.28 26.00 15.42
N LYS A 588 17.05 27.29 15.19
CA LYS A 588 17.67 28.40 15.95
C LYS A 588 16.77 28.96 17.06
N LEU A 589 15.49 28.60 17.08
CA LEU A 589 14.51 29.15 18.01
C LEU A 589 14.51 28.46 19.39
N ASN A 590 15.04 27.24 19.49
CA ASN A 590 14.96 26.38 20.69
C ASN A 590 13.60 26.49 21.39
N SER A 591 12.55 26.17 20.64
CA SER A 591 11.15 26.41 21.01
C SER A 591 10.29 25.22 20.60
N ILE A 592 9.02 25.26 21.00
CA ILE A 592 8.00 24.38 20.45
C ILE A 592 7.68 24.80 19.00
N LEU A 593 7.66 23.86 18.07
CA LEU A 593 7.60 24.16 16.64
C LEU A 593 6.59 23.25 15.91
N GLY A 594 5.87 23.82 14.97
CA GLY A 594 5.01 23.11 14.02
C GLY A 594 5.15 23.68 12.61
N THR A 595 4.78 22.94 11.58
CA THR A 595 4.72 23.43 10.19
C THR A 595 3.54 22.82 9.42
N GLU A 596 2.93 23.59 8.53
CA GLU A 596 1.91 23.13 7.57
C GLU A 596 2.47 22.99 6.14
N VAL A 597 3.74 23.33 5.95
CA VAL A 597 4.43 23.29 4.66
C VAL A 597 5.74 22.52 4.74
N GLY A 598 6.18 21.91 3.63
CA GLY A 598 7.42 21.16 3.63
C GLY A 598 7.87 20.64 2.27
N PHE A 599 9.17 20.78 2.01
CA PHE A 599 9.91 20.09 0.96
C PHE A 599 11.33 19.87 1.48
N LEU A 600 11.84 18.64 1.44
CA LEU A 600 13.13 18.26 2.06
C LEU A 600 13.27 18.69 3.53
N SER A 601 12.18 18.60 4.30
CA SER A 601 12.09 19.11 5.68
C SER A 601 11.92 18.00 6.73
N GLN A 602 12.32 16.76 6.42
CA GLN A 602 12.20 15.62 7.34
C GLN A 602 13.01 15.78 8.65
N ASN A 603 13.98 16.69 8.68
CA ASN A 603 14.74 17.05 9.87
C ASN A 603 14.10 18.18 10.71
N PHE A 604 12.90 18.64 10.35
CA PHE A 604 12.22 19.70 11.09
C PHE A 604 12.00 19.29 12.56
N PRO A 605 12.45 20.11 13.55
CA PRO A 605 12.45 19.74 14.97
C PRO A 605 11.09 20.02 15.62
N GLY A 606 10.01 19.58 14.98
CA GLY A 606 8.64 19.86 15.37
C GLY A 606 7.64 18.98 14.65
N PHE A 607 6.36 19.28 14.82
CA PHE A 607 5.31 18.51 14.17
C PHE A 607 4.93 19.05 12.80
N VAL A 608 4.42 18.18 11.96
CA VAL A 608 3.86 18.53 10.66
C VAL A 608 2.35 18.42 10.73
N ARG A 609 1.64 19.50 10.42
CA ARG A 609 0.18 19.57 10.47
C ARG A 609 -0.41 19.39 9.09
N LEU A 610 -1.46 18.59 9.01
CA LEU A 610 -2.24 18.39 7.79
C LEU A 610 -3.05 19.63 7.43
N THR A 611 -3.52 19.69 6.18
CA THR A 611 -4.43 20.75 5.75
C THR A 611 -5.72 20.75 6.57
N PRO A 612 -6.35 21.93 6.79
CA PRO A 612 -7.58 22.03 7.55
C PRO A 612 -8.68 21.09 7.05
N ARG A 613 -9.39 20.45 7.99
CA ARG A 613 -10.42 19.44 7.70
C ARG A 613 -11.83 19.99 7.74
N THR A 614 -12.68 19.45 6.88
CA THR A 614 -14.12 19.74 6.90
C THR A 614 -14.81 18.96 8.01
N VAL A 615 -15.93 19.49 8.51
CA VAL A 615 -16.76 18.88 9.55
C VAL A 615 -17.65 17.80 8.90
N SER A 616 -17.05 16.68 8.50
CA SER A 616 -17.72 15.67 7.69
C SER A 616 -17.05 14.28 7.79
N TRP A 617 -17.78 13.24 7.37
CA TRP A 617 -17.30 11.85 7.31
C TRP A 617 -16.56 11.52 6.01
N ASP A 618 -16.52 12.42 5.03
CA ASP A 618 -16.03 12.11 3.68
C ASP A 618 -14.51 11.78 3.65
N SER A 619 -14.11 11.09 2.58
CA SER A 619 -12.73 10.67 2.35
C SER A 619 -11.87 11.70 1.61
N LEU A 620 -12.42 12.87 1.27
CA LEU A 620 -11.74 13.92 0.50
C LEU A 620 -11.02 14.91 1.43
N SER A 621 -11.75 15.43 2.42
CA SER A 621 -11.24 16.39 3.40
C SER A 621 -11.81 16.23 4.81
N GLY A 622 -12.73 15.28 5.01
CA GLY A 622 -13.31 14.94 6.32
C GLY A 622 -12.53 13.88 7.09
N LEU A 623 -13.20 13.18 8.02
CA LEU A 623 -12.60 12.14 8.87
C LEU A 623 -11.95 11.01 8.04
N GLY A 624 -12.53 10.65 6.90
CA GLY A 624 -12.04 9.57 6.05
C GLY A 624 -10.70 9.86 5.38
N SER A 625 -10.28 11.12 5.26
CA SER A 625 -8.99 11.48 4.63
C SER A 625 -7.79 11.41 5.58
N VAL A 626 -8.03 11.35 6.89
CA VAL A 626 -6.98 11.45 7.92
C VAL A 626 -5.96 10.32 7.83
N ILE A 627 -6.41 9.06 7.74
CA ILE A 627 -5.51 7.90 7.73
C ILE A 627 -4.62 7.87 6.48
N PRO A 628 -5.14 7.98 5.23
CA PRO A 628 -4.32 8.01 4.03
C PRO A 628 -3.22 9.08 4.06
N GLU A 629 -3.55 10.28 4.54
CA GLU A 629 -2.59 11.40 4.61
C GLU A 629 -1.51 11.20 5.67
N ILE A 630 -1.86 10.69 6.85
CA ILE A 630 -0.88 10.36 7.89
C ILE A 630 0.06 9.24 7.45
N LEU A 631 -0.49 8.18 6.85
CA LEU A 631 0.33 7.08 6.33
C LEU A 631 1.31 7.58 5.27
N THR A 632 0.84 8.49 4.40
CA THR A 632 1.68 9.10 3.36
C THR A 632 2.79 9.95 3.95
N LEU A 633 2.50 10.86 4.88
CA LEU A 633 3.56 11.64 5.53
C LEU A 633 4.53 10.77 6.34
N GLY A 634 4.03 9.71 6.97
CA GLY A 634 4.85 8.73 7.68
C GLY A 634 5.91 8.10 6.77
N ILE A 635 5.52 7.61 5.60
CA ILE A 635 6.46 7.04 4.61
C ILE A 635 7.30 8.08 3.86
N LEU A 636 7.01 9.38 4.03
CA LEU A 636 7.88 10.45 3.56
C LEU A 636 8.90 10.89 4.62
N GLY A 637 8.97 10.18 5.74
CA GLY A 637 9.94 10.43 6.80
C GLY A 637 9.51 11.51 7.79
N TYR A 638 8.21 11.82 7.92
CA TYR A 638 7.70 12.73 8.93
C TYR A 638 7.10 11.95 10.11
N PRO A 639 7.80 11.86 11.26
CA PRO A 639 7.38 11.01 12.37
C PRO A 639 6.21 11.61 13.18
N LEU A 640 6.16 12.94 13.32
CA LEU A 640 5.25 13.65 14.19
C LEU A 640 4.19 14.39 13.36
N VAL A 641 3.13 13.67 12.97
CA VAL A 641 2.04 14.24 12.17
C VAL A 641 0.87 14.63 13.07
N ASN A 642 0.38 15.86 12.91
CA ASN A 642 -0.81 16.39 13.54
C ASN A 642 -2.02 16.27 12.57
N PRO A 643 -3.05 15.47 12.90
CA PRO A 643 -4.21 15.22 12.05
C PRO A 643 -5.10 16.44 11.76
N GLY A 644 -4.95 17.51 12.55
CA GLY A 644 -5.95 18.58 12.63
C GLY A 644 -6.89 18.40 13.81
N SER A 645 -7.89 19.27 13.92
CA SER A 645 -8.77 19.33 15.09
C SER A 645 -9.77 18.16 15.13
N VAL A 646 -10.01 17.61 16.33
CA VAL A 646 -11.09 16.65 16.57
C VAL A 646 -12.43 17.27 16.18
N GLY A 647 -13.15 16.61 15.27
CA GLY A 647 -14.40 17.09 14.72
C GLY A 647 -14.26 18.00 13.48
N GLY A 648 -13.04 18.27 13.01
CA GLY A 648 -12.76 19.14 11.86
C GLY A 648 -12.27 20.54 12.28
N ASP A 649 -11.64 21.27 11.35
CA ASP A 649 -11.05 22.60 11.56
C ASP A 649 -12.00 23.75 11.12
N GLY A 650 -13.25 23.44 10.78
CA GLY A 650 -14.22 24.35 10.18
C GLY A 650 -14.70 25.52 11.06
N SER A 651 -15.22 26.56 10.41
CA SER A 651 -15.57 27.87 10.99
C SER A 651 -16.87 27.87 11.81
N GLY A 652 -16.85 27.24 12.98
CA GLY A 652 -17.83 27.47 14.06
C GLY A 652 -19.07 26.58 14.07
N GLU A 653 -19.16 25.59 13.18
CA GLU A 653 -20.16 24.53 13.24
C GLU A 653 -19.71 23.47 14.26
N ILE A 654 -20.62 23.09 15.17
CA ILE A 654 -20.34 22.02 16.13
C ILE A 654 -20.71 20.70 15.45
N PRO A 655 -19.76 19.74 15.30
CA PRO A 655 -20.05 18.44 14.72
C PRO A 655 -21.11 17.68 15.53
N SER A 656 -21.72 16.67 14.93
CA SER A 656 -22.56 15.74 15.70
C SER A 656 -21.72 15.06 16.80
N LYS A 657 -22.36 14.76 17.94
CA LYS A 657 -21.70 14.05 19.05
C LYS A 657 -21.04 12.74 18.59
N GLU A 658 -21.68 12.03 17.67
CA GLU A 658 -21.12 10.79 17.09
C GLU A 658 -19.85 11.06 16.28
N LEU A 659 -19.86 12.05 15.37
CA LEU A 659 -18.70 12.40 14.57
C LEU A 659 -17.54 12.85 15.46
N TYR A 660 -17.79 13.69 16.46
CA TYR A 660 -16.77 14.14 17.41
C TYR A 660 -16.12 12.99 18.17
N LEU A 661 -16.93 12.07 18.71
CA LEU A 661 -16.43 10.90 19.45
C LEU A 661 -15.66 9.94 18.54
N ARG A 662 -16.13 9.64 17.32
CA ARG A 662 -15.38 8.78 16.37
C ARG A 662 -14.06 9.42 15.94
N TRP A 663 -14.04 10.73 15.78
CA TRP A 663 -12.81 11.46 15.48
C TRP A 663 -11.83 11.39 16.66
N MET A 664 -12.33 11.53 17.88
CA MET A 664 -11.52 11.39 19.10
C MET A 664 -10.95 9.97 19.24
N GLU A 665 -11.77 8.93 19.00
CA GLU A 665 -11.35 7.53 19.02
C GLU A 665 -10.25 7.23 17.99
N LEU A 666 -10.20 7.94 16.86
CA LEU A 666 -9.08 7.87 15.92
C LEU A 666 -7.85 8.63 16.45
N VAL A 667 -8.02 9.90 16.81
CA VAL A 667 -6.92 10.82 17.10
C VAL A 667 -6.14 10.44 18.36
N VAL A 668 -6.78 9.76 19.31
CA VAL A 668 -6.12 9.28 20.53
C VAL A 668 -4.98 8.30 20.26
N PHE A 669 -5.02 7.62 19.11
CA PHE A 669 -3.96 6.72 18.64
C PHE A 669 -2.97 7.38 17.69
N LEU A 670 -3.13 8.67 17.33
CA LEU A 670 -2.22 9.40 16.45
C LEU A 670 -1.19 10.21 17.24
N PRO A 671 -0.06 10.67 16.66
CA PRO A 671 1.01 11.29 17.44
C PRO A 671 0.56 12.54 18.21
N ILE A 672 -0.36 13.34 17.67
CA ILE A 672 -0.78 14.61 18.26
C ILE A 672 -2.30 14.69 18.30
N VAL A 673 -2.81 15.21 19.42
CA VAL A 673 -4.24 15.50 19.62
C VAL A 673 -4.44 17.00 19.57
N GLN A 674 -5.38 17.46 18.74
CA GLN A 674 -5.71 18.88 18.61
C GLN A 674 -7.22 19.10 18.75
N PHE A 675 -7.62 20.18 19.41
CA PHE A 675 -9.00 20.60 19.62
C PHE A 675 -9.21 22.02 19.14
N THR A 676 -10.33 22.24 18.46
CA THR A 676 -10.92 23.59 18.31
C THR A 676 -12.17 23.73 19.20
N ILE A 677 -12.88 22.61 19.43
CA ILE A 677 -14.08 22.54 20.26
C ILE A 677 -13.75 21.74 21.51
N ALA A 678 -14.09 22.28 22.69
CA ALA A 678 -13.83 21.61 23.94
C ALA A 678 -14.88 20.52 24.19
N PRO A 679 -14.51 19.37 24.80
CA PRO A 679 -15.47 18.34 25.19
C PRO A 679 -16.63 18.89 26.04
N GLY A 680 -16.35 19.87 26.91
CA GLY A 680 -17.35 20.56 27.74
C GLY A 680 -18.37 21.41 26.96
N ASP A 681 -18.14 21.69 25.67
CA ASP A 681 -19.14 22.35 24.82
C ASP A 681 -20.28 21.39 24.40
N TYR A 682 -20.18 20.09 24.74
CA TYR A 682 -21.24 19.09 24.56
C TYR A 682 -21.94 18.77 25.89
N ASP A 683 -21.68 17.59 26.46
CA ASP A 683 -22.27 17.09 27.71
C ASP A 683 -21.23 16.27 28.50
N GLN A 684 -21.59 15.92 29.74
CA GLN A 684 -20.68 15.20 30.64
C GLN A 684 -20.25 13.83 30.08
N GLU A 685 -21.10 13.16 29.29
CA GLU A 685 -20.77 11.87 28.67
C GLU A 685 -19.61 12.01 27.68
N VAL A 686 -19.56 13.09 26.89
CA VAL A 686 -18.42 13.37 26.00
C VAL A 686 -17.15 13.65 26.81
N VAL A 687 -17.25 14.41 27.90
CA VAL A 687 -16.11 14.72 28.77
C VAL A 687 -15.52 13.44 29.37
N ASP A 688 -16.37 12.57 29.91
CA ASP A 688 -15.95 11.31 30.53
C ASP A 688 -15.34 10.36 29.50
N ALA A 689 -15.94 10.25 28.31
CA ALA A 689 -15.40 9.45 27.21
C ALA A 689 -14.02 9.95 26.76
N VAL A 690 -13.83 11.27 26.64
CA VAL A 690 -12.53 11.85 26.27
C VAL A 690 -11.48 11.55 27.33
N TYR A 691 -11.78 11.72 28.63
CA TYR A 691 -10.83 11.38 29.69
C TYR A 691 -10.41 9.92 29.68
N HIS A 692 -11.37 9.02 29.45
CA HIS A 692 -11.11 7.60 29.34
C HIS A 692 -10.22 7.27 28.13
N LEU A 693 -10.46 7.89 26.97
CA LEU A 693 -9.58 7.73 25.81
C LEU A 693 -8.16 8.24 26.09
N PHE A 694 -8.02 9.34 26.83
CA PHE A 694 -6.69 9.85 27.21
C PHE A 694 -5.94 8.92 28.15
N SER A 695 -6.60 8.23 29.08
CA SER A 695 -5.92 7.25 29.95
C SER A 695 -5.38 6.07 29.14
N ILE A 696 -6.14 5.56 28.17
CA ILE A 696 -5.69 4.52 27.22
C ILE A 696 -4.45 4.99 26.45
N ARG A 697 -4.47 6.24 25.97
CA ARG A 697 -3.32 6.81 25.27
C ARG A 697 -2.09 6.85 26.17
N GLU A 698 -2.23 7.36 27.40
CA GLU A 698 -1.12 7.47 28.35
C GLU A 698 -0.52 6.11 28.70
N GLU A 699 -1.37 5.10 28.92
CA GLU A 699 -0.94 3.76 29.33
C GLU A 699 -0.34 2.96 28.17
N HIS A 700 -0.94 2.99 26.98
CA HIS A 700 -0.60 2.07 25.90
C HIS A 700 0.08 2.71 24.69
N VAL A 701 -0.30 3.93 24.32
CA VAL A 701 0.16 4.56 23.06
C VAL A 701 1.46 5.34 23.27
N LEU A 702 1.53 6.17 24.31
CA LEU A 702 2.68 7.06 24.55
C LEU A 702 4.00 6.32 24.80
N PRO A 703 4.04 5.19 25.53
CA PRO A 703 5.28 4.43 25.68
C PRO A 703 5.84 3.93 24.33
N ILE A 704 4.96 3.46 23.45
CA ILE A 704 5.33 2.98 22.11
C ILE A 704 5.86 4.14 21.26
N TYR A 705 5.17 5.27 21.22
CA TYR A 705 5.64 6.43 20.46
C TYR A 705 6.94 7.02 20.99
N LYS A 706 7.15 7.04 22.30
CA LYS A 706 8.43 7.47 22.88
C LYS A 706 9.58 6.59 22.42
N ALA A 707 9.41 5.26 22.47
CA ALA A 707 10.42 4.31 22.04
C ALA A 707 10.65 4.36 20.51
N ALA A 708 9.57 4.46 19.73
CA ALA A 708 9.66 4.55 18.27
C ALA A 708 10.35 5.85 17.82
N LEU A 709 10.09 6.97 18.49
CA LEU A 709 10.73 8.24 18.18
C LEU A 709 12.23 8.22 18.53
N GLU A 710 12.64 7.57 19.62
CA GLU A 710 14.06 7.39 19.97
C GLU A 710 14.83 6.62 18.88
N GLN A 711 14.19 5.61 18.29
CA GLN A 711 14.79 4.76 17.27
C GLN A 711 14.68 5.36 15.86
N PHE A 712 13.89 6.42 15.67
CA PHE A 712 13.61 7.01 14.36
C PHE A 712 14.88 7.43 13.58
N PRO A 713 15.88 8.12 14.18
CA PRO A 713 17.06 8.58 13.44
C PRO A 713 17.87 7.44 12.82
N GLU A 714 17.83 6.24 13.41
CA GLU A 714 18.59 5.06 12.98
C GLU A 714 17.78 4.11 12.10
N THR A 715 16.45 4.10 12.25
CA THR A 715 15.58 3.11 11.61
C THR A 715 14.72 3.69 10.50
N ALA A 716 14.50 5.00 10.49
CA ALA A 716 13.52 5.68 9.64
C ALA A 716 12.10 5.07 9.69
N ALA A 717 11.76 4.34 10.77
CA ALA A 717 10.47 3.68 10.88
C ALA A 717 9.36 4.68 11.23
N PRO A 718 8.27 4.79 10.44
CA PRO A 718 7.16 5.67 10.78
C PRO A 718 6.61 5.38 12.18
N LEU A 719 6.08 6.38 12.88
CA LEU A 719 5.42 6.16 14.17
C LEU A 719 4.05 5.49 13.95
N VAL A 720 3.25 6.08 13.07
CA VAL A 720 2.02 5.49 12.54
C VAL A 720 2.38 4.69 11.30
N ARG A 721 2.20 3.37 11.34
CA ARG A 721 2.70 2.48 10.28
C ARG A 721 1.58 1.88 9.46
N PRO A 722 1.74 1.76 8.14
CA PRO A 722 0.82 0.99 7.33
C PRO A 722 0.93 -0.51 7.65
N LEU A 723 -0.12 -1.29 7.39
CA LEU A 723 -0.13 -2.72 7.72
C LEU A 723 0.96 -3.51 6.97
N TRP A 724 1.30 -3.10 5.74
CA TRP A 724 2.40 -3.71 5.00
C TRP A 724 3.77 -3.55 5.69
N TRP A 725 3.91 -2.69 6.70
CA TRP A 725 5.15 -2.57 7.48
C TRP A 725 5.55 -3.89 8.17
N ILE A 726 4.57 -4.64 8.68
CA ILE A 726 4.80 -5.95 9.30
C ILE A 726 4.51 -7.10 8.34
N ALA A 727 3.82 -6.83 7.23
CA ALA A 727 3.42 -7.80 6.21
C ALA A 727 3.68 -7.27 4.78
N PRO A 728 4.94 -7.05 4.38
CA PRO A 728 5.27 -6.30 3.16
C PRO A 728 4.90 -7.03 1.86
N LYS A 729 4.65 -8.33 1.91
CA LYS A 729 4.29 -9.18 0.75
C LYS A 729 2.80 -9.52 0.69
N ASP A 730 2.01 -9.06 1.65
CA ASP A 730 0.58 -9.36 1.71
C ASP A 730 -0.22 -8.30 0.95
N ALA A 731 -0.98 -8.72 -0.06
CA ALA A 731 -1.75 -7.84 -0.92
C ALA A 731 -2.83 -7.05 -0.16
N HIS A 732 -3.50 -7.65 0.83
CA HIS A 732 -4.49 -6.93 1.63
C HIS A 732 -3.84 -5.88 2.54
N ALA A 733 -2.69 -6.22 3.13
CA ALA A 733 -1.91 -5.27 3.92
C ALA A 733 -1.40 -4.09 3.08
N GLN A 734 -1.01 -4.35 1.84
CA GLN A 734 -0.59 -3.34 0.87
C GLN A 734 -1.73 -2.38 0.50
N MET A 735 -2.96 -2.89 0.33
CA MET A 735 -4.12 -2.08 -0.04
C MET A 735 -4.80 -1.35 1.11
N CYS A 736 -4.49 -1.69 2.36
CA CYS A 736 -5.26 -1.18 3.50
C CYS A 736 -4.94 0.28 3.83
N GLY A 737 -5.88 1.18 3.53
CA GLY A 737 -5.82 2.62 3.86
C GLY A 737 -6.75 3.07 4.99
N SER A 738 -7.44 2.15 5.66
CA SER A 738 -8.40 2.44 6.74
C SER A 738 -8.04 1.80 8.09
N GLN A 739 -6.86 1.18 8.17
CA GLN A 739 -6.26 0.62 9.39
C GLN A 739 -4.80 1.04 9.43
N PHE A 740 -4.24 1.14 10.63
CA PHE A 740 -2.83 1.44 10.83
C PHE A 740 -2.31 0.74 12.09
N LEU A 741 -0.99 0.77 12.25
CA LEU A 741 -0.30 0.28 13.42
C LEU A 741 0.26 1.46 14.22
N VAL A 742 0.18 1.35 15.54
CA VAL A 742 0.94 2.16 16.48
C VAL A 742 2.15 1.32 16.88
N GLY A 743 3.34 1.71 16.39
CA GLY A 743 4.52 0.84 16.49
C GLY A 743 4.36 -0.46 15.69
N GLU A 744 4.79 -1.59 16.26
CA GLU A 744 4.49 -2.93 15.71
C GLU A 744 3.52 -3.73 16.59
N GLU A 745 3.11 -3.15 17.72
CA GLU A 745 2.43 -3.85 18.79
C GLU A 745 0.92 -3.73 18.68
N ILE A 746 0.38 -2.55 18.34
CA ILE A 746 -1.05 -2.25 18.37
C ILE A 746 -1.57 -1.99 16.95
N MET A 747 -2.64 -2.67 16.57
CA MET A 747 -3.41 -2.35 15.37
C MET A 747 -4.67 -1.56 15.70
N VAL A 748 -4.94 -0.53 14.91
CA VAL A 748 -6.08 0.38 15.08
C VAL A 748 -6.93 0.39 13.81
N ALA A 749 -8.25 0.25 14.00
CA ALA A 749 -9.26 0.16 12.94
C ALA A 749 -10.52 0.97 13.35
N PRO A 750 -10.54 2.29 13.12
CA PRO A 750 -11.62 3.18 13.59
C PRO A 750 -12.92 3.04 12.77
N ILE A 751 -14.06 3.46 13.31
CA ILE A 751 -15.26 3.72 12.49
C ILE A 751 -15.08 5.04 11.74
N LEU A 752 -15.31 5.00 10.43
CA LEU A 752 -15.17 6.16 9.53
C LEU A 752 -16.50 6.53 8.84
N GLU A 753 -17.61 5.96 9.30
CA GLU A 753 -18.93 6.11 8.68
C GLU A 753 -20.01 6.38 9.75
N ASP A 754 -20.95 7.26 9.40
CA ASP A 754 -22.05 7.64 10.29
C ASP A 754 -22.99 6.46 10.61
N GLY A 755 -23.45 6.38 11.85
CA GLY A 755 -24.38 5.35 12.33
C GLY A 755 -23.77 3.95 12.43
N ARG A 756 -22.52 3.74 12.00
CA ARG A 756 -21.86 2.43 12.07
C ARG A 756 -21.40 2.14 13.50
N ARG A 757 -21.52 0.86 13.87
CA ARG A 757 -21.14 0.34 15.20
C ARG A 757 -20.16 -0.84 15.10
N THR A 758 -20.00 -1.39 13.90
CA THR A 758 -19.15 -2.56 13.59
C THR A 758 -18.51 -2.34 12.23
N ARG A 759 -17.30 -2.87 12.02
CA ARG A 759 -16.64 -2.86 10.70
C ARG A 759 -15.89 -4.16 10.48
N ASP A 760 -15.59 -4.44 9.23
CA ASP A 760 -14.66 -5.50 8.89
C ASP A 760 -13.22 -5.01 9.11
N ILE A 761 -12.40 -5.92 9.64
CA ILE A 761 -10.97 -5.66 9.86
C ILE A 761 -10.14 -6.78 9.24
N TYR A 762 -8.93 -6.44 8.85
CA TYR A 762 -7.99 -7.37 8.25
C TYR A 762 -6.79 -7.53 9.19
N LEU A 763 -6.55 -8.77 9.63
CA LEU A 763 -5.47 -9.13 10.53
C LEU A 763 -4.35 -9.86 9.76
N PRO A 764 -3.17 -9.25 9.62
CA PRO A 764 -2.01 -9.90 9.02
C PRO A 764 -1.61 -11.18 9.75
N ALA A 765 -0.84 -12.03 9.08
CA ALA A 765 -0.35 -13.30 9.64
C ALA A 765 0.22 -13.15 11.07
N GLY A 766 -0.36 -13.86 12.04
CA GLY A 766 0.07 -13.79 13.43
C GLY A 766 -1.02 -14.12 14.44
N TRP A 767 -0.71 -13.95 15.73
CA TRP A 767 -1.69 -14.02 16.81
C TRP A 767 -1.92 -12.62 17.38
N TRP A 768 -3.18 -12.25 17.44
CA TRP A 768 -3.68 -10.93 17.72
C TRP A 768 -4.68 -11.02 18.87
N LYS A 769 -4.47 -10.25 19.94
CA LYS A 769 -5.35 -10.27 21.11
C LYS A 769 -6.21 -9.02 21.14
N ASP A 770 -7.52 -9.18 21.02
CA ASP A 770 -8.50 -8.12 21.24
C ASP A 770 -8.48 -7.70 22.73
N HIS A 771 -8.27 -6.41 23.02
CA HIS A 771 -8.15 -5.94 24.41
C HIS A 771 -9.47 -5.88 25.18
N LEU A 772 -10.62 -5.70 24.51
CA LEU A 772 -11.93 -5.61 25.14
C LEU A 772 -12.49 -6.99 25.43
N LEU A 773 -12.39 -7.85 24.43
CA LEU A 773 -12.96 -9.19 24.47
C LEU A 773 -12.00 -10.18 25.15
N ASP A 774 -10.74 -9.78 25.37
CA ASP A 774 -9.65 -10.65 25.83
C ASP A 774 -9.45 -11.87 24.90
N GLU A 775 -9.95 -11.76 23.66
CA GLU A 775 -9.99 -12.85 22.69
C GLU A 775 -8.73 -12.87 21.83
N VAL A 776 -8.09 -14.04 21.74
CA VAL A 776 -6.94 -14.25 20.85
C VAL A 776 -7.41 -14.81 19.52
N ARG A 777 -7.07 -14.12 18.44
CA ARG A 777 -7.43 -14.46 17.05
C ARG A 777 -6.17 -14.70 16.23
N ARG A 778 -6.27 -15.64 15.28
CA ARG A 778 -5.21 -15.87 14.29
C ARG A 778 -5.49 -14.97 13.09
N GLY A 779 -4.51 -14.18 12.69
CA GLY A 779 -4.53 -13.48 11.41
C GLY A 779 -4.09 -14.43 10.31
N VAL A 780 -4.96 -14.66 9.32
CA VAL A 780 -4.73 -14.95 7.89
C VAL A 780 -6.07 -14.87 7.11
N ASP A 781 -7.12 -14.31 7.73
CA ASP A 781 -8.51 -14.26 7.23
C ASP A 781 -9.05 -12.83 7.36
N ILE A 782 -9.97 -12.42 6.46
CA ILE A 782 -10.80 -11.23 6.64
C ILE A 782 -11.88 -11.58 7.66
N HIS A 783 -11.85 -10.96 8.83
CA HIS A 783 -12.82 -11.22 9.89
C HIS A 783 -14.10 -10.41 9.62
N ARG A 784 -15.13 -11.07 9.07
CA ARG A 784 -16.45 -10.47 8.86
C ARG A 784 -17.13 -10.23 10.21
N ARG A 785 -17.43 -8.96 10.50
CA ARG A 785 -18.02 -8.43 11.73
C ARG A 785 -17.10 -8.52 12.94
N MET A 786 -16.21 -7.55 13.06
CA MET A 786 -15.71 -7.14 14.36
C MET A 786 -16.52 -5.94 14.84
N LEU A 787 -16.76 -5.83 16.15
CA LEU A 787 -17.02 -4.50 16.71
C LEU A 787 -15.84 -3.67 16.24
N ALA A 788 -16.13 -2.55 15.59
CA ALA A 788 -15.09 -1.57 15.41
C ALA A 788 -14.60 -1.20 16.79
N ILE A 789 -13.30 -1.03 16.90
CA ILE A 789 -12.58 -0.80 18.14
C ILE A 789 -13.21 0.43 18.81
N TYR A 790 -14.09 0.18 19.79
CA TYR A 790 -14.55 1.21 20.73
C TYR A 790 -13.37 1.56 21.61
N GLY A 791 -13.41 2.76 22.21
CA GLY A 791 -12.42 3.32 23.12
C GLY A 791 -12.01 2.47 24.31
N ASP A 792 -11.43 1.29 24.04
CA ASP A 792 -10.94 0.24 24.95
C ASP A 792 -10.34 -0.99 24.20
N THR A 793 -10.21 -1.03 22.86
CA THR A 793 -9.76 -2.24 22.12
C THR A 793 -8.42 -2.13 21.38
N CYS A 794 -7.28 -2.29 22.06
CA CYS A 794 -5.97 -2.39 21.39
C CYS A 794 -5.67 -3.84 20.98
N VAL A 795 -5.62 -4.18 19.68
CA VAL A 795 -5.23 -5.55 19.32
C VAL A 795 -3.72 -5.72 19.42
N SER A 796 -3.23 -6.42 20.46
CA SER A 796 -1.79 -6.59 20.68
C SER A 796 -1.25 -7.87 20.02
N LYS A 797 -0.07 -7.76 19.38
CA LYS A 797 0.63 -8.91 18.82
C LYS A 797 1.36 -9.69 19.92
N HIS A 798 0.99 -10.96 20.15
CA HIS A 798 1.68 -11.81 21.13
C HIS A 798 2.95 -12.43 20.53
N THR A 799 4.13 -11.99 20.98
CA THR A 799 5.40 -12.64 20.68
C THR A 799 5.67 -13.72 21.74
N MET A 800 5.50 -15.01 21.39
CA MET A 800 5.98 -16.09 22.26
C MET A 800 7.51 -16.17 22.22
N SER A 801 8.18 -15.50 23.15
CA SER A 801 9.59 -15.75 23.43
C SER A 801 9.73 -16.95 24.36
N ARG A 802 10.11 -18.11 23.81
CA ARG A 802 10.74 -19.18 24.60
C ARG A 802 12.17 -18.72 24.95
N ARG A 803 12.37 -18.18 26.15
CA ARG A 803 13.69 -18.12 26.78
C ARG A 803 13.62 -18.70 28.20
N THR A 804 13.95 -19.98 28.28
CA THR A 804 14.51 -20.61 29.47
C THR A 804 15.89 -20.00 29.73
N GLY A 805 16.10 -19.39 30.89
CA GLY A 805 17.41 -18.87 31.26
C GLY A 805 17.37 -18.01 32.53
N THR A 806 17.60 -18.67 33.67
CA THR A 806 18.02 -18.05 34.92
C THR A 806 19.26 -17.18 34.71
N PHE A 807 19.26 -15.92 35.11
CA PHE A 807 20.48 -15.25 35.56
C PHE A 807 20.18 -14.14 36.59
N SER A 808 20.90 -14.27 37.68
CA SER A 808 20.95 -13.46 38.89
C SER A 808 21.88 -12.25 38.76
N ASN A 809 21.54 -11.20 39.51
CA ASN A 809 22.40 -10.17 40.13
C ASN A 809 23.04 -9.03 39.31
N ARG A 810 22.68 -7.81 39.77
CA ARG A 810 23.46 -6.57 40.08
C ARG A 810 24.32 -5.98 38.95
N SER A 811 24.48 -4.66 38.77
CA SER A 811 24.20 -3.36 39.42
C SER A 811 24.81 -2.34 38.42
N SER A 812 24.41 -1.10 38.17
CA SER A 812 24.12 0.10 38.99
C SER A 812 23.80 1.19 37.94
N PHE A 813 22.77 2.03 38.07
CA PHE A 813 22.85 3.34 38.74
C PHE A 813 21.43 3.94 38.84
N ASP A 814 20.80 3.73 39.99
CA ASP A 814 20.31 4.74 40.94
C ASP A 814 20.30 6.23 40.47
N LYS A 815 19.12 6.87 40.41
CA LYS A 815 18.51 7.61 41.55
C LYS A 815 17.35 8.51 41.12
N GLY A 816 16.27 8.41 41.90
CA GLY A 816 15.45 9.56 42.30
C GLY A 816 14.00 9.54 41.86
N PHE A 817 13.11 8.90 42.62
CA PHE A 817 12.02 9.60 43.29
C PHE A 817 11.46 8.70 44.42
N ALA A 818 11.53 9.23 45.64
CA ALA A 818 11.08 8.57 46.85
C ALA A 818 9.55 8.70 47.01
N THR A 819 8.99 7.59 47.46
CA THR A 819 7.70 7.35 48.10
C THR A 819 7.06 8.50 48.89
N ALA A 820 5.74 8.62 48.77
CA ALA A 820 4.85 8.90 49.88
C ALA A 820 3.62 7.97 49.81
N GLN A 821 3.65 6.90 50.61
CA GLN A 821 2.46 6.17 51.04
C GLN A 821 1.91 6.87 52.29
N SER A 822 0.65 7.25 52.30
CA SER A 822 -0.26 7.12 53.45
C SER A 822 -1.67 7.58 53.05
N GLY A 823 -2.68 6.83 53.49
CA GLY A 823 -4.08 7.26 53.41
C GLY A 823 -5.06 6.28 52.76
N ALA A 824 -5.02 5.00 53.14
CA ALA A 824 -6.20 4.16 53.00
C ALA A 824 -7.02 4.26 54.30
N GLN A 825 -8.20 4.90 54.23
CA GLN A 825 -9.34 4.53 55.07
C GLN A 825 -10.66 5.04 54.48
N SER A 826 -11.60 4.10 54.43
CA SER A 826 -12.97 4.09 53.93
C SER A 826 -13.84 5.33 54.16
N CYS A 827 -14.67 5.65 53.17
CA CYS A 827 -16.05 6.07 53.39
C CYS A 827 -16.93 5.47 52.28
N ASP A 828 -17.72 4.47 52.67
CA ASP A 828 -18.86 3.93 51.95
C ASP A 828 -19.86 5.05 51.59
N ARG A 829 -20.26 5.10 50.32
CA ARG A 829 -21.61 5.49 49.90
C ARG A 829 -21.99 4.70 48.66
N GLU A 830 -22.76 3.63 48.88
CA GLU A 830 -23.63 3.03 47.87
C GLU A 830 -24.56 4.14 47.35
N ALA A 831 -24.41 4.48 46.07
CA ALA A 831 -25.44 5.15 45.29
C ALA A 831 -25.72 4.24 44.09
N ASP A 832 -26.95 3.71 44.08
CA ASP A 832 -27.54 2.71 43.19
C ASP A 832 -26.97 2.63 41.76
N ILE A 833 -26.19 1.57 41.51
CA ILE A 833 -25.71 1.09 40.19
C ILE A 833 -26.70 0.05 39.61
N THR A 834 -27.95 0.08 40.05
CA THR A 834 -28.96 -0.94 39.70
C THR A 834 -29.86 -0.54 38.53
N ASP A 835 -29.98 0.76 38.23
CA ASP A 835 -30.90 1.24 37.18
C ASP A 835 -30.26 1.43 35.79
N ILE A 836 -28.94 1.66 35.71
CA ILE A 836 -28.23 1.84 34.42
C ILE A 836 -27.81 0.50 33.81
N GLU A 837 -27.48 -0.50 34.63
CA GLU A 837 -27.22 -1.87 34.14
C GLU A 837 -28.46 -2.49 33.46
N THR A 838 -29.65 -2.14 33.92
CA THR A 838 -30.92 -2.65 33.40
C THR A 838 -31.27 -2.01 32.04
N ALA A 839 -30.89 -0.76 31.81
CA ALA A 839 -31.09 -0.05 30.55
C ALA A 839 -30.09 -0.50 29.44
N ILE A 840 -28.83 -0.76 29.80
CA ILE A 840 -27.78 -1.18 28.84
C ILE A 840 -27.90 -2.68 28.49
N LYS A 841 -28.32 -3.53 29.43
CA LYS A 841 -28.68 -4.94 29.16
C LYS A 841 -29.96 -5.06 28.31
N GLY A 842 -30.82 -4.04 28.27
CA GLY A 842 -32.09 -4.03 27.52
C GLY A 842 -32.00 -3.73 26.01
N ASN A 843 -30.85 -3.26 25.49
CA ASN A 843 -30.69 -2.88 24.07
C ASN A 843 -29.68 -3.70 23.28
N ARG A 844 -28.66 -4.30 23.92
CA ARG A 844 -27.80 -5.34 23.28
C ARG A 844 -28.56 -6.65 23.01
N ARG A 845 -29.71 -6.84 23.66
CA ARG A 845 -30.59 -8.01 23.58
C ARG A 845 -31.81 -7.83 22.64
N ARG A 846 -31.75 -7.08 21.53
CA ARG A 846 -32.89 -7.07 20.57
C ARG A 846 -32.58 -7.79 19.27
N ASN A 847 -31.58 -7.39 18.49
CA ASN A 847 -31.47 -7.91 17.10
C ASN A 847 -31.03 -9.38 16.92
N ILE A 848 -30.41 -10.02 17.92
CA ILE A 848 -30.16 -11.48 17.96
C ILE A 848 -31.01 -12.16 19.03
N HIS A 849 -31.35 -11.43 20.09
CA HIS A 849 -32.19 -11.95 21.16
C HIS A 849 -33.64 -12.11 20.72
N ASP A 850 -34.16 -11.31 19.80
CA ASP A 850 -35.53 -11.51 19.26
C ASP A 850 -35.64 -12.88 18.58
N VAL A 851 -34.58 -13.30 17.86
CA VAL A 851 -34.49 -14.61 17.19
C VAL A 851 -34.17 -15.75 18.17
N THR A 852 -33.34 -15.53 19.20
CA THR A 852 -33.06 -16.56 20.23
C THR A 852 -34.11 -16.65 21.34
N ASN A 853 -34.89 -15.60 21.56
CA ASN A 853 -36.06 -15.58 22.46
C ASN A 853 -37.18 -16.46 21.91
N GLU A 854 -37.31 -16.57 20.57
CA GLU A 854 -38.27 -17.50 19.95
C GLU A 854 -38.02 -18.96 20.32
N PHE A 855 -36.77 -19.34 20.56
CA PHE A 855 -36.39 -20.66 21.01
C PHE A 855 -36.14 -20.69 22.53
N ASN A 856 -36.14 -19.53 23.22
CA ASN A 856 -35.86 -19.34 24.64
C ASN A 856 -34.57 -20.01 25.15
N VAL A 857 -33.50 -19.78 24.40
CA VAL A 857 -32.19 -20.40 24.62
C VAL A 857 -31.11 -19.34 24.84
N SER A 858 -30.38 -19.42 25.97
CA SER A 858 -29.26 -18.51 26.28
C SER A 858 -27.98 -18.95 25.53
N ILE A 859 -27.10 -18.03 25.14
CA ILE A 859 -25.86 -18.33 24.36
C ILE A 859 -24.65 -18.31 25.30
N GLY A 860 -23.81 -19.35 25.29
CA GLY A 860 -22.53 -19.47 25.99
C GLY A 860 -21.33 -19.66 25.05
N THR A 861 -20.12 -19.32 25.51
CA THR A 861 -18.86 -19.36 24.73
C THR A 861 -18.05 -20.64 25.02
N VAL A 862 -17.48 -21.30 23.99
CA VAL A 862 -16.45 -22.36 24.11
C VAL A 862 -15.49 -22.34 22.88
N PRO A 863 -14.20 -22.77 23.01
CA PRO A 863 -13.08 -22.33 22.18
C PRO A 863 -12.64 -23.29 21.05
N ASN A 864 -11.98 -22.70 20.04
CA ASN A 864 -10.97 -23.23 19.10
C ASN A 864 -11.10 -24.67 18.55
N ILE A 865 -11.56 -24.82 17.29
CA ILE A 865 -10.96 -25.71 16.26
C ILE A 865 -11.15 -25.04 14.88
N ALA A 866 -10.15 -25.16 14.00
CA ALA A 866 -10.00 -24.45 12.73
C ALA A 866 -11.01 -24.81 11.61
N THR A 867 -11.09 -23.91 10.62
CA THR A 867 -11.57 -24.01 9.23
C THR A 867 -13.08 -23.94 8.90
N ASN A 868 -13.47 -22.79 8.34
CA ASN A 868 -14.44 -22.45 7.28
C ASN A 868 -15.83 -23.11 7.09
N ILE A 869 -16.24 -24.12 7.85
CA ILE A 869 -17.63 -24.59 7.83
C ILE A 869 -18.01 -24.94 9.26
N LEU A 870 -18.82 -24.08 9.87
CA LEU A 870 -19.84 -24.37 10.90
C LEU A 870 -20.17 -23.08 11.68
N LYS A 871 -21.45 -22.71 11.67
CA LYS A 871 -22.05 -21.70 12.55
C LYS A 871 -22.09 -22.28 13.96
N TYR A 872 -21.05 -22.07 14.77
CA TYR A 872 -21.05 -22.48 16.18
C TYR A 872 -21.62 -21.37 17.07
N ARG A 873 -22.59 -21.70 17.92
CA ARG A 873 -22.88 -20.96 19.16
C ARG A 873 -23.28 -21.98 20.21
N LYS A 874 -22.40 -22.25 21.18
CA LYS A 874 -22.78 -23.09 22.32
C LYS A 874 -23.93 -22.39 23.03
N VAL A 875 -24.94 -23.16 23.39
CA VAL A 875 -26.08 -22.69 24.17
C VAL A 875 -25.68 -22.81 25.64
N ALA A 876 -25.93 -21.78 26.42
CA ALA A 876 -25.71 -21.77 27.85
C ALA A 876 -26.58 -22.85 28.55
N LYS A 877 -26.12 -23.30 29.73
CA LYS A 877 -26.67 -24.46 30.46
C LYS A 877 -28.12 -24.29 30.93
N GLU A 878 -28.72 -23.12 30.77
CA GLU A 878 -30.09 -22.79 31.20
C GLU A 878 -30.98 -22.46 29.99
N HIS A 879 -32.05 -23.23 29.78
CA HIS A 879 -33.07 -23.00 28.75
C HIS A 879 -34.48 -23.09 29.32
N HIS A 880 -35.41 -22.36 28.73
CA HIS A 880 -36.84 -22.38 29.11
C HIS A 880 -37.75 -22.91 27.99
N ASN A 881 -37.16 -23.53 26.95
CA ASN A 881 -37.90 -24.17 25.88
C ASN A 881 -38.52 -25.50 26.34
N PRO A 882 -39.86 -25.67 26.31
CA PRO A 882 -40.52 -26.90 26.75
C PRO A 882 -40.25 -28.10 25.82
N TYR A 883 -39.79 -27.87 24.59
CA TYR A 883 -39.47 -28.93 23.62
C TYR A 883 -38.04 -29.45 23.74
N ILE A 884 -37.22 -28.88 24.63
CA ILE A 884 -35.90 -29.39 24.97
C ILE A 884 -36.03 -30.19 26.27
N SER A 885 -36.02 -31.52 26.19
CA SER A 885 -36.13 -32.39 27.37
C SER A 885 -34.78 -32.73 28.00
N GLN A 886 -33.71 -32.75 27.20
CA GLN A 886 -32.32 -32.93 27.62
C GLN A 886 -31.41 -32.03 26.78
N LEU A 887 -30.45 -31.35 27.42
CA LEU A 887 -29.44 -30.56 26.73
C LEU A 887 -28.40 -31.50 26.08
N PRO A 888 -28.19 -31.43 24.76
CA PRO A 888 -27.07 -32.10 24.11
C PRO A 888 -25.76 -31.61 24.73
N GLU A 889 -24.89 -32.53 25.19
CA GLU A 889 -23.59 -32.19 25.79
C GLU A 889 -22.74 -31.28 24.88
N ASP A 890 -22.86 -31.49 23.57
CA ASP A 890 -22.10 -30.80 22.54
C ASP A 890 -22.75 -29.47 22.07
N GLY A 891 -24.01 -29.18 22.42
CA GLY A 891 -24.70 -27.92 22.13
C GLY A 891 -25.57 -27.88 20.86
N TYR A 892 -25.78 -26.68 20.31
CA TYR A 892 -26.68 -26.42 19.17
C TYR A 892 -26.05 -25.50 18.12
N THR A 893 -26.65 -25.45 16.93
CA THR A 893 -26.29 -24.61 15.80
C THR A 893 -27.50 -23.79 15.34
N LEU A 894 -27.46 -22.46 15.51
CA LEU A 894 -28.45 -21.55 14.93
C LEU A 894 -28.07 -21.23 13.49
N LYS A 895 -28.94 -21.57 12.54
CA LYS A 895 -28.70 -21.32 11.12
C LYS A 895 -29.72 -20.30 10.58
N ILE A 896 -29.18 -19.27 9.93
CA ILE A 896 -29.92 -18.24 9.21
C ILE A 896 -29.64 -18.46 7.72
N THR A 897 -30.70 -18.66 6.95
CA THR A 897 -30.65 -19.01 5.52
C THR A 897 -30.84 -17.76 4.67
N ASN A 898 -30.19 -17.68 3.50
CA ASN A 898 -30.32 -16.53 2.59
C ASN A 898 -31.80 -16.33 2.16
N ALA A 899 -32.23 -15.08 2.02
CA ALA A 899 -33.56 -14.68 1.56
C ALA A 899 -34.05 -15.40 0.29
N VAL A 900 -33.18 -15.65 -0.70
CA VAL A 900 -33.56 -16.36 -1.94
C VAL A 900 -33.99 -17.81 -1.64
N ARG A 901 -33.21 -18.52 -0.81
CA ARG A 901 -33.53 -19.88 -0.37
C ARG A 901 -34.69 -19.92 0.62
N SER A 902 -34.88 -18.83 1.36
CA SER A 902 -35.96 -18.68 2.34
C SER A 902 -37.32 -18.43 1.68
N ALA A 903 -37.32 -17.90 0.46
CA ALA A 903 -38.52 -17.68 -0.35
C ALA A 903 -39.01 -18.96 -1.07
N MET A 904 -38.25 -20.06 -1.03
CA MET A 904 -38.66 -21.33 -1.64
C MET A 904 -39.70 -22.04 -0.78
N GLU A 905 -40.89 -22.25 -1.34
CA GLU A 905 -42.01 -22.88 -0.65
C GLU A 905 -41.68 -24.34 -0.27
N GLY A 906 -41.98 -24.72 0.98
CA GLY A 906 -41.76 -26.09 1.49
C GLY A 906 -40.29 -26.52 1.70
N ASN A 907 -39.31 -25.63 1.47
CA ASN A 907 -37.88 -25.97 1.54
C ASN A 907 -37.47 -26.43 2.95
N PHE A 908 -37.79 -25.67 4.00
CA PHE A 908 -37.41 -26.04 5.38
C PHE A 908 -38.15 -27.28 5.90
N ASP A 909 -39.45 -27.41 5.60
CA ASP A 909 -40.25 -28.56 6.04
C ASP A 909 -39.72 -29.87 5.42
N SER A 910 -39.33 -29.82 4.14
CA SER A 910 -38.74 -30.97 3.44
C SER A 910 -37.39 -31.38 4.04
N ILE A 911 -36.50 -30.41 4.28
CA ILE A 911 -35.17 -30.64 4.89
C ILE A 911 -35.33 -31.19 6.31
N HIS A 912 -36.21 -30.60 7.13
CA HIS A 912 -36.40 -31.02 8.51
C HIS A 912 -37.00 -32.42 8.62
N SER A 913 -37.94 -32.75 7.74
CA SER A 913 -38.49 -34.11 7.62
C SER A 913 -37.41 -35.12 7.24
N ALA A 914 -36.51 -34.75 6.31
CA ALA A 914 -35.38 -35.59 5.92
C ALA A 914 -34.41 -35.80 7.09
N LEU A 915 -34.05 -34.74 7.83
CA LEU A 915 -33.17 -34.84 9.01
C LEU A 915 -33.71 -35.78 10.08
N LEU A 916 -35.02 -35.72 10.36
CA LEU A 916 -35.70 -36.61 11.31
C LEU A 916 -35.69 -38.06 10.81
N HIS A 917 -35.98 -38.29 9.53
CA HIS A 917 -35.97 -39.61 8.91
C HIS A 917 -34.56 -40.24 8.92
N LEU A 918 -33.54 -39.47 8.56
CA LEU A 918 -32.15 -39.90 8.54
C LEU A 918 -31.67 -40.36 9.92
N ASN A 919 -31.95 -39.58 10.97
CA ASN A 919 -31.61 -39.95 12.34
C ASN A 919 -32.35 -41.22 12.78
N LYS A 920 -33.64 -41.39 12.43
CA LYS A 920 -34.41 -42.62 12.70
C LYS A 920 -33.80 -43.85 12.01
N LYS A 921 -33.20 -43.67 10.85
CA LYS A 921 -32.50 -44.72 10.08
C LYS A 921 -31.04 -44.92 10.52
N GLY A 922 -30.57 -44.20 11.54
CA GLY A 922 -29.22 -44.35 12.10
C GLY A 922 -28.12 -43.56 11.38
N ILE A 923 -28.48 -42.59 10.53
CA ILE A 923 -27.53 -41.63 9.96
C ILE A 923 -27.45 -40.42 10.89
N ARG A 924 -26.25 -40.13 11.40
CA ARG A 924 -26.02 -39.00 12.30
C ARG A 924 -26.08 -37.68 11.52
N ALA A 925 -27.19 -36.97 11.65
CA ALA A 925 -27.45 -35.67 11.02
C ALA A 925 -28.02 -34.68 12.07
N PRO A 926 -27.88 -33.35 11.88
CA PRO A 926 -28.37 -32.37 12.85
C PRO A 926 -29.88 -32.50 13.04
N LEU A 927 -30.37 -32.53 14.27
CA LEU A 927 -31.80 -32.62 14.57
C LEU A 927 -32.40 -31.21 14.72
N PRO A 928 -33.52 -30.90 14.03
CA PRO A 928 -34.18 -29.62 14.19
C PRO A 928 -34.89 -29.51 15.54
N ILE A 929 -34.76 -28.36 16.18
CA ILE A 929 -35.39 -28.04 17.47
C ILE A 929 -36.63 -27.18 17.25
N GLN A 930 -37.71 -27.50 17.96
CA GLN A 930 -38.94 -26.71 17.92
C GLN A 930 -38.77 -25.39 18.70
N ASN A 931 -39.29 -24.30 18.13
CA ASN A 931 -39.44 -23.02 18.79
C ASN A 931 -40.62 -23.05 19.78
N LEU A 932 -40.85 -21.94 20.50
CA LEU A 932 -41.95 -21.81 21.46
C LEU A 932 -43.35 -22.02 20.83
N GLU A 933 -43.50 -21.77 19.54
CA GLU A 933 -44.75 -22.01 18.78
C GLU A 933 -44.91 -23.47 18.32
N GLY A 934 -43.95 -24.36 18.64
CA GLY A 934 -43.95 -25.76 18.19
C GLY A 934 -43.48 -25.98 16.75
N LYS A 935 -43.01 -24.93 16.07
CA LYS A 935 -42.48 -25.00 14.69
C LYS A 935 -40.97 -25.21 14.70
N THR A 936 -40.43 -25.87 13.69
CA THR A 936 -38.99 -26.16 13.62
C THR A 936 -38.16 -25.05 12.95
N TRP A 937 -38.83 -24.06 12.36
CA TRP A 937 -38.22 -22.90 11.69
C TRP A 937 -39.22 -21.73 11.63
N LYS A 938 -38.73 -20.51 11.35
CA LYS A 938 -39.55 -19.31 11.12
C LYS A 938 -38.89 -18.34 10.14
N LEU A 939 -39.69 -17.57 9.39
CA LEU A 939 -39.20 -16.43 8.61
C LEU A 939 -39.06 -15.21 9.52
N GLU A 940 -37.85 -14.69 9.62
CA GLU A 940 -37.55 -13.49 10.38
C GLU A 940 -36.98 -12.39 9.48
N LYS A 941 -37.32 -11.14 9.81
CA LYS A 941 -36.80 -9.98 9.11
C LYS A 941 -35.37 -9.73 9.56
N VAL A 942 -34.42 -10.19 8.74
CA VAL A 942 -32.99 -10.00 9.02
C VAL A 942 -32.48 -8.81 8.20
N PRO A 943 -31.91 -7.77 8.83
CA PRO A 943 -31.25 -6.70 8.10
C PRO A 943 -29.99 -7.25 7.43
N LEU A 944 -30.00 -7.32 6.10
CA LEU A 944 -28.85 -7.73 5.28
C LEU A 944 -28.19 -6.47 4.72
N LEU A 945 -26.93 -6.24 5.09
CA LEU A 945 -26.08 -5.19 4.50
C LEU A 945 -25.33 -5.82 3.33
N ASN A 946 -25.74 -5.53 2.09
CA ASN A 946 -24.93 -5.79 0.91
C ASN A 946 -24.31 -4.48 0.43
N GLU A 947 -23.02 -4.50 0.11
CA GLU A 947 -22.17 -3.33 -0.17
C GLU A 947 -22.25 -2.77 -1.61
N GLU A 948 -23.17 -3.22 -2.48
CA GLU A 948 -23.11 -2.82 -3.90
C GLU A 948 -24.38 -2.26 -4.55
N ILE A 949 -25.54 -2.20 -3.88
CA ILE A 949 -26.70 -1.49 -4.43
C ILE A 949 -27.44 -0.82 -3.29
N ASN A 950 -27.65 0.49 -3.42
CA ASN A 950 -28.33 1.38 -2.48
C ASN A 950 -29.85 1.11 -2.38
N ILE A 951 -30.28 -0.15 -2.43
CA ILE A 951 -31.68 -0.60 -2.35
C ILE A 951 -31.74 -2.01 -1.73
N SER A 952 -32.05 -2.12 -0.43
CA SER A 952 -33.12 -3.00 0.07
C SER A 952 -33.19 -2.98 1.60
N GLY A 953 -34.39 -2.79 2.14
CA GLY A 953 -34.70 -2.91 3.57
C GLY A 953 -34.56 -4.35 4.08
N PRO A 954 -35.00 -4.64 5.33
CA PRO A 954 -34.87 -5.97 5.94
C PRO A 954 -35.47 -7.05 5.05
N LYS A 955 -34.69 -8.10 4.75
CA LYS A 955 -35.14 -9.26 3.95
C LYS A 955 -35.62 -10.36 4.89
N LEU A 956 -36.68 -11.07 4.47
CA LEU A 956 -37.17 -12.24 5.18
C LEU A 956 -36.20 -13.40 4.96
N CYS A 957 -35.62 -13.91 6.06
CA CYS A 957 -34.68 -15.02 6.09
C CYS A 957 -35.23 -16.12 7.00
N GLY A 958 -35.11 -17.38 6.59
CA GLY A 958 -35.49 -18.52 7.41
C GLY A 958 -34.47 -18.77 8.51
N VAL A 959 -34.95 -18.90 9.73
CA VAL A 959 -34.15 -19.17 10.94
C VAL A 959 -34.63 -20.48 11.56
N HIS A 960 -33.67 -21.34 11.90
CA HIS A 960 -33.91 -22.60 12.59
C HIS A 960 -32.72 -22.97 13.50
N LEU A 961 -33.02 -23.74 14.54
CA LEU A 961 -32.04 -24.24 15.51
C LEU A 961 -31.87 -25.75 15.31
N LEU A 962 -30.62 -26.21 15.18
CA LEU A 962 -30.27 -27.61 14.96
C LEU A 962 -29.37 -28.12 16.11
N THR A 963 -29.36 -29.42 16.41
CA THR A 963 -28.36 -30.00 17.33
C THR A 963 -26.97 -29.94 16.72
N PHE A 964 -25.96 -29.66 17.53
CA PHE A 964 -24.58 -29.67 17.09
C PHE A 964 -24.04 -31.11 16.96
N ILE A 965 -23.26 -31.39 15.89
CA ILE A 965 -22.56 -32.68 15.72
C ILE A 965 -21.06 -32.44 15.94
N PRO A 966 -20.43 -33.02 16.98
CA PRO A 966 -19.00 -32.89 17.20
C PRO A 966 -18.19 -33.66 16.15
N GLY A 967 -17.12 -33.05 15.65
CA GLY A 967 -16.21 -33.63 14.67
C GLY A 967 -15.46 -32.54 13.91
N VAL A 968 -14.53 -32.95 13.05
CA VAL A 968 -13.88 -32.06 12.09
C VAL A 968 -14.18 -32.54 10.67
N PRO A 969 -14.25 -31.65 9.65
CA PRO A 969 -14.49 -32.08 8.28
C PRO A 969 -13.38 -33.00 7.74
N VAL A 970 -13.70 -33.89 6.81
CA VAL A 970 -12.73 -34.78 6.12
C VAL A 970 -11.60 -33.97 5.48
N SER A 971 -11.85 -32.76 4.99
CA SER A 971 -10.83 -31.85 4.41
C SER A 971 -9.65 -31.54 5.35
N THR A 972 -9.84 -31.70 6.67
CA THR A 972 -8.86 -31.31 7.69
C THR A 972 -7.92 -32.44 8.13
N VAL A 973 -8.17 -33.67 7.65
CA VAL A 973 -7.39 -34.87 8.02
C VAL A 973 -6.69 -35.48 6.81
N ASP A 974 -5.64 -36.26 7.07
CA ASP A 974 -4.95 -37.00 6.01
C ASP A 974 -5.82 -38.13 5.47
N TYR A 975 -5.85 -38.24 4.13
CA TYR A 975 -6.66 -39.22 3.42
C TYR A 975 -6.01 -40.60 3.53
N THR A 976 -6.66 -41.52 4.22
CA THR A 976 -6.22 -42.93 4.31
C THR A 976 -7.17 -43.83 3.51
N THR A 977 -6.71 -45.02 3.12
CA THR A 977 -7.54 -45.97 2.38
C THR A 977 -8.76 -46.43 3.17
N ASP A 978 -8.64 -46.50 4.50
CA ASP A 978 -9.75 -46.81 5.41
C ASP A 978 -10.76 -45.66 5.50
N LEU A 979 -10.27 -44.42 5.66
CA LEU A 979 -11.12 -43.23 5.71
C LEU A 979 -11.95 -43.06 4.42
N LEU A 980 -11.29 -43.20 3.26
CA LEU A 980 -11.94 -43.12 1.95
C LEU A 980 -13.03 -44.20 1.79
N TYR A 981 -12.72 -45.44 2.16
CA TYR A 981 -13.69 -46.53 2.17
C TYR A 981 -14.88 -46.24 3.10
N GLN A 982 -14.63 -45.74 4.30
CA GLN A 982 -15.70 -45.35 5.23
C GLN A 982 -16.57 -44.20 4.70
N TRP A 983 -15.98 -43.25 3.99
CA TRP A 983 -16.71 -42.14 3.38
C TRP A 983 -17.69 -42.64 2.30
N GLY A 984 -17.22 -43.50 1.40
CA GLY A 984 -18.10 -44.18 0.43
C GLY A 984 -19.19 -45.03 1.08
N LEU A 985 -18.84 -45.75 2.15
CA LEU A 985 -19.79 -46.55 2.91
C LEU A 985 -20.88 -45.68 3.55
N LEU A 986 -20.53 -44.49 4.05
CA LEU A 986 -21.50 -43.55 4.62
C LEU A 986 -22.48 -43.05 3.55
N LEU A 987 -22.01 -42.72 2.34
CA LEU A 987 -22.89 -42.31 1.24
C LEU A 987 -23.88 -43.43 0.86
N ALA A 988 -23.42 -44.69 0.80
CA ALA A 988 -24.31 -45.81 0.52
C ALA A 988 -25.36 -46.02 1.63
N LYS A 989 -24.97 -45.86 2.90
CA LYS A 989 -25.91 -45.87 4.03
C LYS A 989 -26.92 -44.72 3.92
N PHE A 990 -26.47 -43.53 3.55
CA PHE A 990 -27.32 -42.36 3.32
C PHE A 990 -28.36 -42.65 2.22
N HIS A 991 -27.93 -43.13 1.04
CA HIS A 991 -28.85 -43.50 -0.05
C HIS A 991 -29.85 -44.59 0.35
N ASN A 992 -29.44 -45.60 1.11
CA ASN A 992 -30.35 -46.61 1.64
C ASN A 992 -31.36 -46.02 2.64
N ALA A 993 -30.94 -45.03 3.44
CA ALA A 993 -31.81 -44.37 4.40
C ALA A 993 -32.87 -43.49 3.73
N VAL A 994 -32.57 -42.87 2.58
CA VAL A 994 -33.50 -41.98 1.85
C VAL A 994 -34.26 -42.66 0.71
N GLN A 995 -33.98 -43.94 0.43
CA GLN A 995 -34.62 -44.66 -0.68
C GLN A 995 -36.14 -44.78 -0.53
N ASP A 996 -36.64 -44.87 0.70
CA ASP A 996 -38.08 -44.94 1.03
C ASP A 996 -38.65 -43.58 1.46
N PHE A 997 -37.91 -42.50 1.26
CA PHE A 997 -38.29 -41.16 1.67
C PHE A 997 -38.65 -40.30 0.45
N ASP A 998 -39.86 -39.76 0.46
CA ASP A 998 -40.34 -38.82 -0.56
C ASP A 998 -41.03 -37.63 0.13
N HIS A 999 -40.85 -36.44 -0.43
CA HIS A 999 -41.44 -35.21 0.05
C HIS A 999 -41.57 -34.22 -1.11
N SER A 1000 -42.76 -33.64 -1.29
CA SER A 1000 -43.09 -32.76 -2.42
C SER A 1000 -42.12 -31.57 -2.58
N GLY A 1001 -41.62 -31.04 -1.47
CA GLY A 1001 -40.61 -29.96 -1.45
C GLY A 1001 -39.29 -30.27 -2.18
N PHE A 1002 -38.96 -31.53 -2.49
CA PHE A 1002 -37.76 -31.90 -3.24
C PHE A 1002 -37.98 -32.06 -4.76
N GLN A 1003 -39.24 -32.13 -5.22
CA GLN A 1003 -39.56 -32.47 -6.61
C GLN A 1003 -39.42 -31.29 -7.57
N ASN A 1004 -39.63 -30.05 -7.11
CA ASN A 1004 -39.58 -28.82 -7.93
C ASN A 1004 -38.42 -27.88 -7.55
N LYS A 1005 -37.37 -28.41 -6.92
CA LYS A 1005 -36.27 -27.58 -6.40
C LYS A 1005 -35.20 -27.36 -7.46
N THR A 1006 -35.16 -26.17 -8.06
CA THR A 1006 -34.15 -25.79 -9.04
C THR A 1006 -32.89 -25.29 -8.35
N ILE A 1007 -31.84 -26.12 -8.29
CA ILE A 1007 -30.53 -25.75 -7.74
C ILE A 1007 -29.55 -25.64 -8.89
N PHE A 1008 -29.01 -24.44 -9.13
CA PHE A 1008 -28.09 -24.18 -10.24
C PHE A 1008 -26.81 -25.06 -10.21
N TRP A 1009 -26.39 -25.48 -9.02
CA TRP A 1009 -25.27 -26.41 -8.81
C TRP A 1009 -25.60 -27.89 -9.09
N ASN A 1010 -26.82 -28.21 -9.51
CA ASN A 1010 -27.21 -29.55 -9.92
C ASN A 1010 -26.47 -29.94 -11.22
N LEU A 1011 -26.12 -31.22 -11.35
CA LEU A 1011 -25.51 -31.77 -12.56
C LEU A 1011 -26.48 -31.74 -13.77
N GLU A 1012 -27.78 -31.56 -13.59
CA GLU A 1012 -28.74 -31.35 -14.68
C GLU A 1012 -28.45 -30.06 -15.50
N HIS A 1013 -27.84 -29.05 -14.88
CA HIS A 1013 -27.58 -27.75 -15.53
C HIS A 1013 -26.21 -27.65 -16.22
N ILE A 1014 -25.48 -28.77 -16.35
CA ILE A 1014 -24.14 -28.80 -16.96
C ILE A 1014 -24.09 -28.15 -18.36
N PRO A 1015 -25.08 -28.33 -19.28
CA PRO A 1015 -25.06 -27.65 -20.57
C PRO A 1015 -25.01 -26.12 -20.48
N GLN A 1016 -25.55 -25.53 -19.40
CA GLN A 1016 -25.58 -24.08 -19.19
C GLN A 1016 -24.20 -23.51 -18.83
N LEU A 1017 -23.21 -24.36 -18.49
CA LEU A 1017 -21.84 -23.91 -18.22
C LEU A 1017 -21.20 -23.18 -19.40
N ARG A 1018 -21.65 -23.43 -20.64
CA ARG A 1018 -21.17 -22.71 -21.84
C ARG A 1018 -21.31 -21.19 -21.70
N ASN A 1019 -22.33 -20.73 -20.98
CA ASN A 1019 -22.61 -19.32 -20.76
C ASN A 1019 -21.62 -18.64 -19.79
N PHE A 1020 -20.79 -19.41 -19.09
CA PHE A 1020 -19.87 -18.93 -18.06
C PHE A 1020 -18.38 -19.10 -18.44
N MET A 1021 -18.11 -19.49 -19.68
CA MET A 1021 -16.74 -19.79 -20.17
C MET A 1021 -15.98 -18.57 -20.69
N ASP A 1022 -16.58 -17.37 -20.64
CA ASP A 1022 -15.97 -16.15 -21.16
C ASP A 1022 -14.61 -15.89 -20.53
N GLY A 1023 -13.67 -15.37 -21.34
CA GLY A 1023 -12.28 -15.06 -20.99
C GLY A 1023 -11.40 -16.20 -20.45
N MET A 1024 -11.85 -17.46 -20.45
CA MET A 1024 -10.98 -18.62 -20.14
C MET A 1024 -9.92 -18.84 -21.22
N GLU A 1025 -8.76 -19.42 -20.85
CA GLU A 1025 -7.70 -19.80 -21.79
C GLU A 1025 -8.18 -20.87 -22.78
N GLU A 1026 -7.74 -20.76 -24.04
CA GLU A 1026 -8.28 -21.56 -25.15
C GLU A 1026 -8.10 -23.08 -24.95
N HIS A 1027 -6.99 -23.51 -24.35
CA HIS A 1027 -6.76 -24.93 -24.06
C HIS A 1027 -7.72 -25.47 -23.00
N ARG A 1028 -8.02 -24.68 -21.95
CA ARG A 1028 -8.97 -25.05 -20.89
C ARG A 1028 -10.40 -25.06 -21.41
N LYS A 1029 -10.75 -24.10 -22.28
CA LYS A 1029 -12.04 -24.08 -22.96
C LYS A 1029 -12.26 -25.36 -23.77
N LYS A 1030 -11.28 -25.79 -24.57
CA LYS A 1030 -11.36 -27.04 -25.33
C LYS A 1030 -11.57 -28.26 -24.42
N LEU A 1031 -10.86 -28.32 -23.29
CA LEU A 1031 -11.00 -29.40 -22.32
C LEU A 1031 -12.42 -29.45 -21.72
N VAL A 1032 -12.96 -28.31 -21.28
CA VAL A 1032 -14.34 -28.22 -20.75
C VAL A 1032 -15.37 -28.55 -21.83
N LEU A 1033 -15.23 -28.01 -23.04
CA LEU A 1033 -16.13 -28.31 -24.16
C LEU A 1033 -16.15 -29.81 -24.48
N SER A 1034 -15.01 -30.50 -24.41
CA SER A 1034 -14.95 -31.94 -24.64
C SER A 1034 -15.77 -32.77 -23.65
N VAL A 1035 -16.00 -32.25 -22.43
CA VAL A 1035 -16.88 -32.87 -21.42
C VAL A 1035 -18.33 -32.48 -21.68
N LEU A 1036 -18.59 -31.20 -21.95
CA LEU A 1036 -19.93 -30.68 -22.24
C LEU A 1036 -20.55 -31.28 -23.51
N ASP A 1037 -19.74 -31.66 -24.50
CA ASP A 1037 -20.20 -32.30 -25.73
C ASP A 1037 -20.56 -33.79 -25.51
N LYS A 1038 -19.95 -34.46 -24.52
CA LYS A 1038 -20.29 -35.85 -24.15
C LYS A 1038 -21.59 -35.92 -23.35
N TYR A 1039 -21.84 -34.92 -22.50
CA TYR A 1039 -22.93 -34.92 -21.52
C TYR A 1039 -24.32 -35.27 -22.10
N PRO A 1040 -24.78 -34.66 -23.22
CA PRO A 1040 -26.09 -35.00 -23.80
C PRO A 1040 -26.19 -36.46 -24.27
N SER A 1041 -25.10 -36.96 -24.88
CA SER A 1041 -25.07 -38.30 -25.47
C SER A 1041 -25.01 -39.43 -24.44
N GLU A 1042 -24.42 -39.16 -23.27
CA GLU A 1042 -24.19 -40.17 -22.24
C GLU A 1042 -25.13 -40.03 -21.03
N ILE A 1043 -25.35 -38.82 -20.52
CA ILE A 1043 -26.16 -38.55 -19.33
C ILE A 1043 -27.62 -38.29 -19.71
N GLU A 1044 -27.90 -37.23 -20.48
CA GLU A 1044 -29.29 -36.82 -20.78
C GLU A 1044 -30.08 -37.94 -21.48
N LYS A 1045 -29.47 -38.60 -22.47
CA LYS A 1045 -30.06 -39.74 -23.20
C LYS A 1045 -30.47 -40.90 -22.29
N ASN A 1046 -29.81 -41.07 -21.14
CA ASN A 1046 -30.03 -42.19 -20.24
C ASN A 1046 -30.72 -41.78 -18.92
N MET A 1047 -31.08 -40.50 -18.77
CA MET A 1047 -31.57 -39.94 -17.50
C MET A 1047 -32.82 -40.65 -16.96
N ASP A 1048 -33.74 -41.06 -17.83
CA ASP A 1048 -34.96 -41.79 -17.45
C ASP A 1048 -34.71 -43.25 -17.03
N ARG A 1049 -33.53 -43.79 -17.35
CA ARG A 1049 -33.13 -45.17 -17.06
C ARG A 1049 -32.24 -45.28 -15.81
N LEU A 1050 -31.76 -44.16 -15.28
CA LEU A 1050 -30.95 -44.12 -14.08
C LEU A 1050 -31.85 -44.17 -12.84
N PRO A 1051 -31.47 -44.90 -11.77
CA PRO A 1051 -32.20 -44.88 -10.50
C PRO A 1051 -32.30 -43.47 -9.91
N ARG A 1052 -33.51 -43.04 -9.57
CA ARG A 1052 -33.82 -41.72 -9.02
C ARG A 1052 -34.35 -41.80 -7.60
N GLY A 1053 -34.14 -40.73 -6.85
CA GLY A 1053 -34.64 -40.54 -5.50
C GLY A 1053 -34.12 -39.23 -4.92
N VAL A 1054 -34.33 -39.03 -3.62
CA VAL A 1054 -33.75 -37.89 -2.91
C VAL A 1054 -32.25 -38.10 -2.74
N ILE A 1055 -31.45 -37.12 -3.16
CA ILE A 1055 -29.99 -37.10 -3.02
C ILE A 1055 -29.53 -35.95 -2.12
N HIS A 1056 -28.30 -36.01 -1.61
CA HIS A 1056 -27.71 -34.96 -0.78
C HIS A 1056 -27.41 -33.70 -1.60
N GLY A 1057 -26.90 -33.85 -2.83
CA GLY A 1057 -26.61 -32.76 -3.75
C GLY A 1057 -25.30 -32.01 -3.49
N ASP A 1058 -24.75 -32.09 -2.27
CA ASP A 1058 -23.43 -31.52 -1.92
C ASP A 1058 -22.60 -32.40 -0.96
N PHE A 1059 -22.48 -33.70 -1.25
CA PHE A 1059 -21.78 -34.67 -0.40
C PHE A 1059 -20.24 -34.63 -0.56
N ASN A 1060 -19.63 -33.49 -0.23
CA ASN A 1060 -18.19 -33.22 -0.37
C ASN A 1060 -17.40 -33.38 0.95
N GLU A 1061 -16.08 -33.24 0.91
CA GLU A 1061 -15.12 -33.44 2.03
C GLU A 1061 -15.36 -32.51 3.23
N ASN A 1062 -16.11 -31.44 2.98
CA ASN A 1062 -16.34 -30.33 3.87
C ASN A 1062 -17.66 -30.51 4.65
N ASN A 1063 -18.58 -31.30 4.09
CA ASN A 1063 -19.88 -31.64 4.66
C ASN A 1063 -19.90 -33.02 5.33
N VAL A 1064 -18.79 -33.75 5.33
CA VAL A 1064 -18.65 -35.04 6.03
C VAL A 1064 -17.68 -34.89 7.20
N LEU A 1065 -18.13 -35.30 8.39
CA LEU A 1065 -17.38 -35.19 9.64
C LEU A 1065 -16.67 -36.48 10.02
N VAL A 1066 -15.48 -36.33 10.58
CA VAL A 1066 -14.69 -37.41 11.18
C VAL A 1066 -14.48 -37.19 12.68
N ARG A 1067 -14.35 -38.31 13.40
CA ARG A 1067 -13.97 -38.35 14.80
C ARG A 1067 -12.67 -39.12 14.97
N THR A 1068 -11.83 -38.60 15.84
CA THR A 1068 -10.57 -39.23 16.19
C THR A 1068 -10.70 -39.97 17.52
N LYS A 1069 -10.38 -41.26 17.55
CA LYS A 1069 -10.30 -42.06 18.78
C LYS A 1069 -8.85 -42.54 18.97
N THR A 1070 -8.28 -42.25 20.12
CA THR A 1070 -6.99 -42.81 20.53
C THR A 1070 -7.23 -44.21 21.10
N THR A 1071 -6.65 -45.22 20.48
CA THR A 1071 -6.67 -46.60 20.99
C THR A 1071 -5.68 -46.78 22.13
N GLU A 1072 -5.83 -47.83 22.95
CA GLU A 1072 -4.96 -48.14 24.10
C GLU A 1072 -3.46 -48.23 23.72
N ASP A 1073 -3.16 -48.54 22.45
CA ASP A 1073 -1.80 -48.59 21.88
C ASP A 1073 -1.25 -47.22 21.44
N ASN A 1074 -1.86 -46.10 21.85
CA ASN A 1074 -1.53 -44.73 21.37
C ASN A 1074 -1.66 -44.53 19.85
N LYS A 1075 -2.37 -45.42 19.14
CA LYS A 1075 -2.68 -45.24 17.72
C LYS A 1075 -3.97 -44.44 17.56
N THR A 1076 -3.86 -43.35 16.83
CA THR A 1076 -4.96 -42.46 16.47
C THR A 1076 -5.75 -43.06 15.31
N VAL A 1077 -6.98 -43.51 15.56
CA VAL A 1077 -7.90 -44.03 14.53
C VAL A 1077 -8.91 -42.95 14.19
N VAL A 1078 -9.00 -42.59 12.91
CA VAL A 1078 -9.96 -41.61 12.39
C VAL A 1078 -11.12 -42.37 11.76
N SER A 1079 -12.35 -42.06 12.17
CA SER A 1079 -13.56 -42.70 11.64
C SER A 1079 -14.59 -41.66 11.20
N VAL A 1080 -15.27 -41.90 10.08
CA VAL A 1080 -16.37 -41.05 9.60
C VAL A 1080 -17.58 -41.18 10.53
N ASP A 1081 -18.17 -40.06 10.97
CA ASP A 1081 -19.17 -40.02 12.04
C ASP A 1081 -20.49 -39.33 11.65
N GLY A 1082 -20.46 -38.28 10.81
CA GLY A 1082 -21.69 -37.51 10.53
C GLY A 1082 -21.69 -36.75 9.20
N VAL A 1083 -22.88 -36.26 8.82
CA VAL A 1083 -23.12 -35.49 7.59
C VAL A 1083 -23.74 -34.14 7.95
N LEU A 1084 -23.36 -33.09 7.22
CA LEU A 1084 -23.79 -31.71 7.40
C LEU A 1084 -24.37 -31.13 6.10
N ASP A 1085 -25.01 -29.98 6.25
CA ASP A 1085 -25.51 -29.11 5.18
C ASP A 1085 -26.44 -29.74 4.14
N PHE A 1086 -27.67 -30.00 4.58
CA PHE A 1086 -28.72 -30.64 3.78
C PHE A 1086 -29.55 -29.65 2.93
N GLU A 1087 -29.10 -28.40 2.79
CA GLU A 1087 -29.87 -27.40 2.03
C GLU A 1087 -29.89 -27.66 0.53
N ASP A 1088 -28.96 -28.46 0.01
CA ASP A 1088 -28.88 -28.80 -1.40
C ASP A 1088 -29.56 -30.15 -1.72
N MET A 1089 -30.24 -30.75 -0.74
CA MET A 1089 -31.07 -31.94 -0.98
C MET A 1089 -32.17 -31.65 -2.00
N HIS A 1090 -32.31 -32.54 -2.97
CA HIS A 1090 -33.30 -32.48 -4.06
C HIS A 1090 -33.52 -33.87 -4.67
N HIS A 1091 -34.54 -34.01 -5.53
CA HIS A 1091 -34.77 -35.23 -6.29
C HIS A 1091 -33.84 -35.31 -7.50
N GLY A 1092 -32.99 -36.33 -7.56
CA GLY A 1092 -31.97 -36.51 -8.60
C GLY A 1092 -31.67 -37.98 -8.87
N THR A 1093 -30.61 -38.24 -9.64
CA THR A 1093 -30.12 -39.62 -9.82
C THR A 1093 -29.06 -39.93 -8.76
N PHE A 1094 -29.10 -41.13 -8.16
CA PHE A 1094 -28.16 -41.49 -7.09
C PHE A 1094 -26.69 -41.46 -7.55
N VAL A 1095 -26.44 -41.72 -8.83
CA VAL A 1095 -25.08 -41.70 -9.41
C VAL A 1095 -24.47 -40.29 -9.40
N TRP A 1096 -25.27 -39.22 -9.31
CA TRP A 1096 -24.75 -37.86 -9.21
C TRP A 1096 -24.02 -37.61 -7.88
N ASP A 1097 -24.58 -38.05 -6.76
CA ASP A 1097 -23.91 -37.96 -5.45
C ASP A 1097 -22.62 -38.81 -5.42
N VAL A 1098 -22.64 -39.98 -6.06
CA VAL A 1098 -21.44 -40.83 -6.18
C VAL A 1098 -20.38 -40.12 -7.02
N GLY A 1099 -20.75 -39.59 -8.19
CA GLY A 1099 -19.85 -38.83 -9.05
C GLY A 1099 -19.28 -37.59 -8.37
N LEU A 1100 -20.09 -36.91 -7.55
CA LEU A 1100 -19.68 -35.75 -6.75
C LEU A 1100 -18.65 -36.14 -5.70
N MET A 1101 -18.93 -37.16 -4.87
CA MET A 1101 -18.00 -37.64 -3.85
C MET A 1101 -16.65 -38.05 -4.46
N LEU A 1102 -16.67 -38.76 -5.59
CA LEU A 1102 -15.47 -39.19 -6.28
C LEU A 1102 -14.70 -38.02 -6.92
N ALA A 1103 -15.40 -37.02 -7.46
CA ALA A 1103 -14.78 -35.81 -7.98
C ALA A 1103 -14.02 -35.05 -6.88
N TYR A 1104 -14.62 -34.85 -5.72
CA TYR A 1104 -13.95 -34.18 -4.59
C TYR A 1104 -12.82 -35.01 -3.98
N THR A 1105 -12.97 -36.34 -3.95
CA THR A 1105 -11.86 -37.23 -3.61
C THR A 1105 -10.68 -37.03 -4.57
N LEU A 1106 -10.93 -36.90 -5.87
CA LEU A 1106 -9.90 -36.65 -6.88
C LEU A 1106 -9.21 -35.29 -6.71
N LEU A 1107 -9.98 -34.26 -6.32
CA LEU A 1107 -9.49 -32.90 -6.15
C LEU A 1107 -8.61 -32.75 -4.89
N GLU A 1108 -8.99 -33.38 -3.77
CA GLU A 1108 -8.38 -33.14 -2.47
C GLU A 1108 -7.42 -34.23 -1.97
N CYS A 1109 -7.45 -35.44 -2.54
CA CYS A 1109 -6.56 -36.52 -2.11
C CYS A 1109 -5.09 -36.19 -2.42
N LYS A 1110 -4.29 -35.98 -1.37
CA LYS A 1110 -2.85 -35.60 -1.45
C LYS A 1110 -1.89 -36.71 -1.04
N THR A 1111 -2.40 -37.75 -0.38
CA THR A 1111 -1.61 -38.79 0.30
C THR A 1111 -1.33 -40.02 -0.58
N MET A 1112 -2.09 -40.20 -1.66
CA MET A 1112 -1.95 -41.31 -2.62
C MET A 1112 -2.36 -40.84 -4.02
N ASP A 1113 -2.23 -41.71 -5.02
CA ASP A 1113 -2.74 -41.40 -6.36
C ASP A 1113 -4.25 -41.12 -6.30
N PRO A 1114 -4.74 -39.96 -6.78
CA PRO A 1114 -6.14 -39.59 -6.58
C PRO A 1114 -7.14 -40.51 -7.28
N LEU A 1115 -6.77 -41.12 -8.41
CA LEU A 1115 -7.60 -42.11 -9.08
C LEU A 1115 -7.68 -43.40 -8.26
N GLU A 1116 -6.60 -43.79 -7.58
CA GLU A 1116 -6.62 -44.89 -6.59
C GLU A 1116 -7.48 -44.52 -5.37
N GLY A 1117 -7.35 -43.30 -4.84
CA GLY A 1117 -8.16 -42.80 -3.73
C GLY A 1117 -9.66 -42.84 -4.03
N ALA A 1118 -10.07 -42.38 -5.22
CA ALA A 1118 -11.45 -42.48 -5.68
C ALA A 1118 -11.93 -43.95 -5.74
N GLY A 1119 -11.05 -44.89 -6.13
CA GLY A 1119 -11.34 -46.32 -6.12
C GLY A 1119 -11.66 -46.88 -4.73
N HIS A 1120 -10.93 -46.43 -3.70
CA HIS A 1120 -11.20 -46.81 -2.31
C HIS A 1120 -12.57 -46.32 -1.82
N ALA A 1121 -12.93 -45.07 -2.14
CA ALA A 1121 -14.25 -44.53 -1.82
C ALA A 1121 -15.37 -45.25 -2.58
N LEU A 1122 -15.19 -45.53 -3.87
CA LEU A 1122 -16.16 -46.31 -4.65
C LEU A 1122 -16.35 -47.72 -4.09
N ALA A 1123 -15.27 -48.40 -3.69
CA ALA A 1123 -15.34 -49.73 -3.08
C ALA A 1123 -16.19 -49.73 -1.79
N GLY A 1124 -16.08 -48.67 -0.98
CA GLY A 1124 -16.92 -48.45 0.20
C GLY A 1124 -18.40 -48.31 -0.12
N TYR A 1125 -18.74 -47.56 -1.17
CA TYR A 1125 -20.12 -47.39 -1.62
C TYR A 1125 -20.71 -48.71 -2.15
N LEU A 1126 -19.95 -49.39 -3.01
CA LEU A 1126 -20.36 -50.65 -3.64
C LEU A 1126 -20.57 -51.79 -2.64
N ARG A 1127 -20.03 -51.68 -1.41
CA ARG A 1127 -20.24 -52.67 -0.35
C ARG A 1127 -21.72 -52.84 0.02
N LEU A 1128 -22.49 -51.76 0.01
CA LEU A 1128 -23.91 -51.78 0.41
C LEU A 1128 -24.86 -51.56 -0.77
N ARG A 1129 -24.42 -50.88 -1.83
CA ARG A 1129 -25.25 -50.60 -3.01
C ARG A 1129 -24.47 -50.90 -4.29
N PRO A 1130 -24.78 -52.01 -4.99
CA PRO A 1130 -24.18 -52.26 -6.30
C PRO A 1130 -24.70 -51.24 -7.32
N LEU A 1131 -23.82 -50.75 -8.21
CA LEU A 1131 -24.20 -49.90 -9.33
C LEU A 1131 -24.54 -50.76 -10.55
N SER A 1132 -25.57 -50.38 -11.29
CA SER A 1132 -25.91 -51.00 -12.57
C SER A 1132 -24.83 -50.74 -13.64
N PRO A 1133 -24.73 -51.57 -14.70
CA PRO A 1133 -23.79 -51.32 -15.79
C PRO A 1133 -23.94 -49.92 -16.42
N LEU A 1134 -25.16 -49.39 -16.43
CA LEU A 1134 -25.45 -48.05 -16.92
C LEU A 1134 -24.93 -46.96 -15.98
N GLU A 1135 -25.13 -47.10 -14.67
CA GLU A 1135 -24.57 -46.15 -13.68
C GLU A 1135 -23.04 -46.14 -13.72
N ILE A 1136 -22.41 -47.30 -13.87
CA ILE A 1136 -20.95 -47.42 -14.03
C ILE A 1136 -20.48 -46.71 -15.31
N PHE A 1137 -21.21 -46.87 -16.42
CA PHE A 1137 -20.86 -46.24 -17.70
C PHE A 1137 -20.90 -44.70 -17.65
N VAL A 1138 -21.85 -44.12 -16.91
CA VAL A 1138 -22.02 -42.66 -16.80
C VAL A 1138 -21.16 -42.02 -15.70
N LEU A 1139 -20.69 -42.81 -14.73
CA LEU A 1139 -19.99 -42.32 -13.53
C LEU A 1139 -18.80 -41.42 -13.84
N LYS A 1140 -17.97 -41.81 -14.82
CA LYS A 1140 -16.81 -41.00 -15.25
C LYS A 1140 -17.26 -39.62 -15.74
N THR A 1141 -18.30 -39.57 -16.55
CA THR A 1141 -18.82 -38.32 -17.13
C THR A 1141 -19.47 -37.45 -16.06
N CYS A 1142 -20.11 -38.03 -15.04
CA CYS A 1142 -20.58 -37.29 -13.86
C CYS A 1142 -19.41 -36.62 -13.09
N MET A 1143 -18.30 -37.34 -12.89
CA MET A 1143 -17.11 -36.79 -12.24
C MET A 1143 -16.47 -35.66 -13.05
N GLU A 1144 -16.23 -35.89 -14.35
CA GLU A 1144 -15.71 -34.88 -15.28
C GLU A 1144 -16.59 -33.62 -15.24
N SER A 1145 -17.92 -33.80 -15.30
CA SER A 1145 -18.89 -32.71 -15.28
C SER A 1145 -18.86 -31.91 -13.98
N ARG A 1146 -18.78 -32.58 -12.82
CA ARG A 1146 -18.72 -31.89 -11.52
C ARG A 1146 -17.44 -31.07 -11.36
N ILE A 1147 -16.30 -31.60 -11.81
CA ILE A 1147 -15.02 -30.88 -11.79
C ILE A 1147 -15.08 -29.66 -12.72
N CYS A 1148 -15.62 -29.80 -13.93
CA CYS A 1148 -15.85 -28.68 -14.84
C CYS A 1148 -16.75 -27.61 -14.23
N GLN A 1149 -17.88 -28.01 -13.61
CA GLN A 1149 -18.81 -27.10 -12.95
C GLN A 1149 -18.12 -26.29 -11.85
N SER A 1150 -17.37 -26.95 -10.96
CA SER A 1150 -16.61 -26.29 -9.91
C SER A 1150 -15.59 -25.30 -10.48
N LEU A 1151 -14.79 -25.69 -11.47
CA LEU A 1151 -13.73 -24.85 -12.03
C LEU A 1151 -14.26 -23.65 -12.82
N VAL A 1152 -15.29 -23.84 -13.65
CA VAL A 1152 -15.87 -22.78 -14.49
C VAL A 1152 -16.60 -21.76 -13.64
N LEU A 1153 -17.47 -22.22 -12.72
CA LEU A 1153 -18.24 -21.32 -11.87
C LEU A 1153 -17.36 -20.58 -10.87
N CYS A 1154 -16.36 -21.23 -10.27
CA CYS A 1154 -15.38 -20.53 -9.44
C CYS A 1154 -14.60 -19.47 -10.23
N ALA A 1155 -14.16 -19.79 -11.46
CA ALA A 1155 -13.44 -18.84 -12.31
C ALA A 1155 -14.31 -17.65 -12.73
N HIS A 1156 -15.60 -17.88 -13.00
CA HIS A 1156 -16.55 -16.82 -13.33
C HIS A 1156 -16.87 -15.96 -12.11
N SER A 1157 -17.22 -16.58 -10.97
CA SER A 1157 -17.52 -15.87 -9.72
C SER A 1157 -16.35 -15.06 -9.19
N TYR A 1158 -15.11 -15.56 -9.35
CA TYR A 1158 -13.91 -14.79 -9.00
C TYR A 1158 -13.69 -13.56 -9.90
N ARG A 1159 -14.16 -13.59 -11.15
CA ARG A 1159 -14.09 -12.41 -12.03
C ARG A 1159 -15.14 -11.37 -11.71
N THR A 1160 -16.33 -11.82 -11.33
CA THR A 1160 -17.41 -10.92 -10.91
C THR A 1160 -17.15 -10.34 -9.53
N ASP A 1161 -16.51 -11.09 -8.63
CA ASP A 1161 -16.10 -10.66 -7.30
C ASP A 1161 -14.68 -11.17 -6.96
N PRO A 1162 -13.64 -10.38 -7.26
CA PRO A 1162 -12.25 -10.74 -6.99
C PRO A 1162 -11.91 -10.83 -5.49
N THR A 1163 -12.79 -10.40 -4.59
CA THR A 1163 -12.54 -10.40 -3.14
C THR A 1163 -12.84 -11.75 -2.49
N ASN A 1164 -13.56 -12.65 -3.18
CA ASN A 1164 -13.95 -13.95 -2.66
C ASN A 1164 -12.90 -15.04 -2.95
N ALA A 1165 -11.74 -14.93 -2.28
CA ALA A 1165 -10.59 -15.83 -2.44
C ALA A 1165 -10.86 -17.31 -2.09
N TYR A 1166 -11.93 -17.61 -1.33
CA TYR A 1166 -12.33 -18.98 -0.97
C TYR A 1166 -12.56 -19.86 -2.21
N LEU A 1167 -13.08 -19.26 -3.29
CA LEU A 1167 -13.41 -19.94 -4.55
C LEU A 1167 -12.19 -20.40 -5.34
N LEU A 1168 -10.98 -19.93 -5.01
CA LEU A 1168 -9.73 -20.30 -5.70
C LEU A 1168 -9.00 -21.50 -5.09
N SER A 1169 -9.43 -21.99 -3.92
CA SER A 1169 -8.80 -23.13 -3.23
C SER A 1169 -8.84 -24.41 -4.09
N SER A 1170 -10.00 -24.75 -4.65
CA SER A 1170 -10.20 -25.90 -5.55
C SER A 1170 -9.56 -25.71 -6.94
N ALA A 1171 -9.41 -24.45 -7.40
CA ALA A 1171 -8.87 -24.14 -8.73
C ALA A 1171 -7.36 -24.37 -8.88
N LYS A 1172 -6.62 -24.40 -7.76
CA LYS A 1172 -5.15 -24.52 -7.77
C LYS A 1172 -4.65 -25.87 -8.28
N GLN A 1173 -5.40 -26.96 -8.06
CA GLN A 1173 -5.07 -28.31 -8.54
C GLN A 1173 -6.09 -28.87 -9.53
N GLY A 1174 -7.32 -28.36 -9.56
CA GLY A 1174 -8.42 -28.98 -10.31
C GLY A 1174 -8.23 -29.08 -11.82
N TRP A 1175 -7.51 -28.15 -12.46
CA TRP A 1175 -7.21 -28.24 -13.90
C TRP A 1175 -6.37 -29.47 -14.24
N SER A 1176 -5.30 -29.73 -13.47
CA SER A 1176 -4.45 -30.90 -13.66
C SER A 1176 -5.21 -32.20 -13.40
N ARG A 1177 -6.13 -32.21 -12.41
CA ARG A 1177 -6.98 -33.37 -12.11
C ARG A 1177 -8.00 -33.63 -13.22
N LEU A 1178 -8.58 -32.57 -13.80
CA LEU A 1178 -9.49 -32.68 -14.94
C LEU A 1178 -8.76 -33.27 -16.17
N GLU A 1179 -7.54 -32.83 -16.46
CA GLU A 1179 -6.71 -33.41 -17.52
C GLU A 1179 -6.39 -34.89 -17.26
N GLN A 1180 -6.08 -35.25 -16.01
CA GLN A 1180 -5.78 -36.63 -15.61
C GLN A 1180 -6.98 -37.57 -15.84
N ILE A 1181 -8.19 -37.18 -15.43
CA ILE A 1181 -9.39 -38.02 -15.64
C ILE A 1181 -9.83 -38.04 -17.11
N CYS A 1182 -9.76 -36.91 -17.82
CA CYS A 1182 -10.13 -36.84 -19.23
C CYS A 1182 -9.20 -37.69 -20.12
N SER A 1183 -7.92 -37.78 -19.79
CA SER A 1183 -6.92 -38.58 -20.53
C SER A 1183 -6.96 -40.08 -20.23
N THR A 1184 -7.56 -40.49 -19.12
CA THR A 1184 -7.71 -41.92 -18.76
C THR A 1184 -8.91 -42.53 -19.49
N SER A 1185 -8.75 -43.70 -20.12
CA SER A 1185 -9.88 -44.41 -20.77
C SER A 1185 -10.88 -44.93 -19.72
N LYS A 1186 -12.15 -45.18 -20.12
CA LYS A 1186 -13.16 -45.73 -19.20
C LYS A 1186 -12.75 -47.15 -18.77
N GLU A 1187 -12.22 -47.93 -19.69
CA GLU A 1187 -11.79 -49.32 -19.50
C GLU A 1187 -10.66 -49.41 -18.48
N ASP A 1188 -9.61 -48.57 -18.62
CA ASP A 1188 -8.47 -48.56 -17.70
C ASP A 1188 -8.89 -48.13 -16.28
N LEU A 1189 -9.76 -47.13 -16.19
CA LEU A 1189 -10.27 -46.64 -14.91
C LEU A 1189 -11.07 -47.73 -14.18
N LEU A 1190 -11.97 -48.41 -14.89
CA LEU A 1190 -12.78 -49.49 -14.34
C LEU A 1190 -11.94 -50.70 -13.94
N GLN A 1191 -10.95 -51.07 -14.75
CA GLN A 1191 -10.04 -52.16 -14.43
C GLN A 1191 -9.26 -51.87 -13.14
N LYS A 1192 -8.72 -50.66 -13.00
CA LYS A 1192 -8.01 -50.23 -11.79
C LYS A 1192 -8.90 -50.25 -10.54
N TRP A 1193 -10.14 -49.78 -10.65
CA TRP A 1193 -11.07 -49.80 -9.52
C TRP A 1193 -11.57 -51.20 -9.17
N LYS A 1194 -11.70 -52.09 -10.15
CA LYS A 1194 -12.03 -53.50 -9.93
C LYS A 1194 -10.94 -54.21 -9.12
N GLU A 1195 -9.67 -53.98 -9.43
CA GLU A 1195 -8.53 -54.52 -8.66
C GLU A 1195 -8.53 -54.01 -7.21
N ILE A 1196 -8.87 -52.74 -6.99
CA ILE A 1196 -9.01 -52.18 -5.63
C ILE A 1196 -10.18 -52.84 -4.89
N GLN A 1197 -11.31 -53.02 -5.57
CA GLN A 1197 -12.49 -53.66 -5.00
C GLN A 1197 -12.21 -55.12 -4.57
N GLU A 1198 -11.47 -55.87 -5.40
CA GLU A 1198 -11.08 -57.26 -5.10
C GLU A 1198 -10.24 -57.35 -3.81
N LYS A 1199 -9.38 -56.36 -3.52
CA LYS A 1199 -8.58 -56.30 -2.27
C LYS A 1199 -9.45 -56.17 -1.01
N TYR A 1200 -10.64 -55.55 -1.11
CA TYR A 1200 -11.60 -55.48 0.00
C TYR A 1200 -12.47 -56.74 0.09
N ALA A 1201 -12.76 -57.38 -1.05
CA ALA A 1201 -13.46 -58.66 -1.07
C ALA A 1201 -12.63 -59.78 -0.41
N SER A 1202 -11.30 -59.78 -0.59
CA SER A 1202 -10.38 -60.74 0.03
C SER A 1202 -10.10 -60.50 1.52
N LYS A 1203 -10.54 -59.36 2.09
CA LYS A 1203 -10.34 -58.98 3.50
C LYS A 1203 -11.50 -59.36 4.43
N ASN A 1204 -12.54 -60.05 3.93
CA ASN A 1204 -13.55 -60.68 4.80
C ASN A 1204 -13.05 -62.05 5.29
N VAL A 1205 -12.30 -62.04 6.40
CA VAL A 1205 -12.38 -63.05 7.47
C VAL A 1205 -12.61 -62.30 8.77
#